data_AF-A0A6S7HC63-F1
#
_entry.id   AF-A0A6S7HC63-F1
#
_cell.length_a   1.000
_cell.length_b   1.000
_cell.length_c   1.000
_cell.angle_alpha   90.00
_cell.angle_beta   90.00
_cell.angle_gamma   90.00
#
_symmetry.space_group_name_H-M   'P 1'
#
loop_
_entity.id
_entity.type
_entity.pdbx_description
1 polymer ?
#
loop_
_entity_poly.entity_id
_entity_poly.type
_entity_poly.pdbx_seq_one_letter_code
_entity_poly.pdbx_strand_id
1 'polypeptide(L)'
;MLKYLIKTTKTPDDDTGNGLDDDMANDDNNDDIVVPVVRNAKKDRREKRSAEVKRKYESEKRCRKFSANWKKSFPWVKLSDDKSKMFCDICMLYPTLCDKDSKFVKGGCGNLHIKSLQTHDKSAAHQKCVRHNKAKNSTPGSTPAETMIQKMNEKEFEKMRVLFRIAHSLAKKGRPFEDFPWSLDLHEAAHNISLGHTYRNSKQCHNFISFIAEAERMKLATDLARVLFYSVMTDGTTDSSISEAEIMYVIYAENGLINNKFLRLKNVERATAENITKELESALQEYGELKGDAVYEKMVGFGADGASVNTGSKHGIGARLTEKQPLLTSVHCMAHRLELSFNDVIGLNNSWFEITRFLENVYKFYHNSSFNRSMLRVSAKAHVVTGIPTRVGGTRWVPHLYLALTNFWKLVPALLQHFGELQINSHSSDATSKAKGFLKKMKSPQFLKDTAMTTDIVMRLKKASMFLQKNSCSIADCQEVVKSAVTNEGEDVDPAIDETIARFKNVIDLLVSALNKRFALNDKQKHLQWIRFLNLRNWPVRQLQGFGDDDVNNLLKHFLPYLSAAYNSADVIEEDFVGEAMLEWDELKTKIYGRYGGKNIAKELTWQSINVEFGPDAEHFLLLVDLLLTIPAHSAECERGFSLLKTIKTDWRNKLSDSAVTDLIRITLECADIKLFNPDPAIHAWNKRSIRGRRPNQKRWRTHKKSQEPLVAGPDEDLSVSDDADASDSSDSDCDSDSHTETTSVSDKDQISNNDMLELFNTDSDESDFDGF
;
A
#
# COMPACT_ATOMS: atom_id res chain seq x y z
N MET A 1 -22.69 -14.26 13.77
CA MET A 1 -23.50 -15.53 13.83
C MET A 1 -23.77 -15.93 12.39
N LEU A 2 -22.76 -16.47 11.72
CA LEU A 2 -22.46 -17.87 11.93
C LEU A 2 -20.96 -18.09 12.12
N LYS A 3 -20.60 -18.36 13.40
CA LYS A 3 -19.34 -18.97 13.85
C LYS A 3 -18.12 -18.07 13.61
N TYR A 4 -17.32 -17.67 14.59
CA TYR A 4 -16.99 -18.24 15.88
C TYR A 4 -15.97 -17.21 16.37
N LEU A 5 -16.20 -16.54 17.49
CA LEU A 5 -15.49 -16.92 18.70
C LEU A 5 -13.97 -16.93 18.47
N ILE A 6 -13.30 -15.88 18.94
CA ILE A 6 -12.68 -15.92 20.27
C ILE A 6 -11.53 -16.94 20.26
N LYS A 7 -10.28 -16.48 20.28
CA LYS A 7 -9.43 -16.44 21.49
C LYS A 7 -7.97 -16.45 21.06
N THR A 8 -7.45 -15.26 20.83
CA THR A 8 -6.46 -14.62 21.71
C THR A 8 -5.37 -15.53 22.30
N THR A 9 -4.17 -15.07 21.99
CA THR A 9 -3.11 -14.71 22.94
C THR A 9 -2.09 -15.77 23.33
N LYS A 10 -0.86 -15.38 22.99
CA LYS A 10 0.29 -15.21 23.89
C LYS A 10 1.16 -16.44 24.12
N THR A 11 2.40 -16.29 23.63
CA THR A 11 3.71 -16.38 24.33
C THR A 11 3.88 -17.52 25.33
N PRO A 12 5.05 -18.17 25.43
CA PRO A 12 6.34 -17.48 25.48
C PRO A 12 7.50 -18.26 24.84
N ASP A 13 8.68 -17.66 24.90
CA ASP A 13 9.91 -18.27 25.40
C ASP A 13 9.89 -19.80 25.50
N ASP A 14 10.85 -20.49 24.90
CA ASP A 14 12.14 -20.57 25.58
C ASP A 14 13.13 -21.43 24.78
N ASP A 15 14.37 -21.00 24.93
CA ASP A 15 15.51 -21.86 25.19
C ASP A 15 16.07 -22.84 24.14
N THR A 16 17.36 -22.56 23.95
CA THR A 16 18.50 -23.48 24.17
C THR A 16 19.02 -24.29 23.01
N GLY A 17 20.34 -24.33 23.01
CA GLY A 17 21.11 -25.40 22.41
C GLY A 17 21.93 -24.90 21.24
N ASN A 18 22.92 -24.03 21.47
CA ASN A 18 24.29 -24.42 21.83
C ASN A 18 24.93 -25.44 20.88
N GLY A 19 26.17 -25.15 20.52
CA GLY A 19 27.05 -26.04 19.77
C GLY A 19 27.68 -25.31 18.59
N LEU A 20 28.48 -24.27 18.82
CA LEU A 20 29.90 -24.39 19.18
C LEU A 20 30.64 -25.16 18.07
N ASP A 21 31.45 -24.48 17.27
CA ASP A 21 32.88 -24.25 17.56
C ASP A 21 33.67 -25.25 16.70
N ASP A 22 34.83 -24.96 16.17
CA ASP A 22 35.60 -23.72 16.12
C ASP A 22 36.86 -24.05 15.30
N ASP A 23 37.61 -22.97 15.04
CA ASP A 23 39.07 -22.96 15.18
C ASP A 23 39.91 -23.81 14.22
N MET A 24 41.14 -23.42 13.88
CA MET A 24 42.03 -22.31 14.19
C MET A 24 43.14 -22.48 13.11
N ALA A 25 44.05 -21.58 12.83
CA ALA A 25 44.87 -20.77 13.70
C ALA A 25 45.61 -19.80 12.76
N ASN A 26 45.72 -18.51 13.12
CA ASN A 26 46.92 -17.91 13.73
C ASN A 26 47.98 -17.49 12.67
N ASP A 27 48.70 -16.37 12.81
CA ASP A 27 48.94 -15.59 14.01
C ASP A 27 49.47 -14.18 13.67
N ASP A 28 49.40 -13.35 14.72
CA ASP A 28 50.37 -12.34 15.14
C ASP A 28 50.39 -10.89 14.58
N ASN A 29 49.83 -10.03 15.43
CA ASN A 29 50.49 -8.93 16.17
C ASN A 29 50.90 -7.63 15.47
N ASN A 30 50.01 -6.64 15.64
CA ASN A 30 50.15 -5.38 16.38
C ASN A 30 51.39 -4.46 16.25
N ASP A 31 51.05 -3.25 15.84
CA ASP A 31 51.38 -1.91 16.38
C ASP A 31 52.75 -1.23 16.22
N ASP A 32 52.59 0.00 15.70
CA ASP A 32 53.26 1.27 15.97
C ASP A 32 54.75 1.49 15.65
N ILE A 33 55.00 2.54 14.84
CA ILE A 33 55.75 3.76 15.20
C ILE A 33 56.09 4.56 13.91
N VAL A 34 55.97 5.89 14.03
CA VAL A 34 56.20 6.95 13.01
C VAL A 34 57.70 7.34 12.90
N VAL A 35 58.02 8.29 12.00
CA VAL A 35 59.21 9.17 11.78
C VAL A 35 60.22 8.77 10.66
N PRO A 36 60.93 9.72 9.97
CA PRO A 36 60.85 9.89 8.50
C PRO A 36 62.20 9.97 7.73
N VAL A 37 62.10 10.03 6.38
CA VAL A 37 62.93 10.71 5.34
C VAL A 37 64.46 10.82 5.52
N VAL A 38 65.26 10.33 4.55
CA VAL A 38 66.32 11.10 3.81
C VAL A 38 66.69 10.39 2.48
N ARG A 39 66.73 11.16 1.37
CA ARG A 39 67.28 10.78 0.05
C ARG A 39 68.78 11.05 -0.02
N ASN A 40 69.57 10.21 -0.69
CA ASN A 40 70.94 10.58 -1.10
C ASN A 40 71.43 9.96 -2.44
N ALA A 41 71.47 10.81 -3.47
CA ALA A 41 72.61 11.14 -4.33
C ALA A 41 73.56 10.05 -4.92
N LYS A 42 73.11 8.80 -5.12
CA LYS A 42 73.85 7.79 -5.95
C LYS A 42 73.23 7.50 -7.33
N LYS A 43 72.13 8.18 -7.68
CA LYS A 43 71.32 7.87 -8.87
C LYS A 43 71.85 8.47 -10.19
N ASP A 44 72.46 9.65 -10.15
CA ASP A 44 72.74 10.45 -11.36
C ASP A 44 73.88 9.91 -12.25
N ARG A 45 74.84 9.17 -11.71
CA ARG A 45 75.89 8.52 -12.54
C ARG A 45 75.40 7.24 -13.22
N ARG A 46 74.34 6.61 -12.71
CA ARG A 46 73.71 5.42 -13.31
C ARG A 46 72.73 5.81 -14.43
N GLU A 47 72.13 6.99 -14.34
CA GLU A 47 71.17 7.50 -15.33
C GLU A 47 71.84 7.95 -16.64
N LYS A 48 73.03 8.56 -16.60
CA LYS A 48 73.74 8.95 -17.83
C LYS A 48 74.24 7.77 -18.68
N ARG A 49 74.68 6.69 -18.04
CA ARG A 49 75.10 5.44 -18.74
C ARG A 49 73.89 4.65 -19.26
N SER A 50 72.73 4.76 -18.59
CA SER A 50 71.46 4.20 -19.06
C SER A 50 70.91 4.91 -20.29
N ALA A 51 71.03 6.24 -20.37
CA ALA A 51 70.56 7.04 -21.50
C ALA A 51 71.30 6.73 -22.81
N GLU A 52 72.60 6.45 -22.74
CA GLU A 52 73.44 6.13 -23.91
C GLU A 52 73.19 4.70 -24.43
N VAL A 53 73.00 3.73 -23.52
CA VAL A 53 72.55 2.37 -23.85
C VAL A 53 71.13 2.38 -24.44
N LYS A 54 70.26 3.28 -23.97
CA LYS A 54 68.89 3.43 -24.48
C LYS A 54 68.85 4.00 -25.89
N ARG A 55 69.71 4.98 -26.22
CA ARG A 55 69.85 5.52 -27.59
C ARG A 55 70.36 4.48 -28.57
N LYS A 56 71.34 3.66 -28.16
CA LYS A 56 71.88 2.56 -29.00
C LYS A 56 70.87 1.42 -29.20
N TYR A 57 70.07 1.11 -28.18
CA TYR A 57 68.95 0.16 -28.28
C TYR A 57 67.81 0.69 -29.16
N GLU A 58 67.50 1.99 -29.13
CA GLU A 58 66.45 2.60 -29.97
C GLU A 58 66.81 2.61 -31.46
N SER A 59 68.08 2.77 -31.84
CA SER A 59 68.53 2.72 -33.24
C SER A 59 68.57 1.31 -33.85
N GLU A 60 68.68 0.25 -33.02
CA GLU A 60 68.80 -1.15 -33.47
C GLU A 60 67.50 -1.97 -33.28
N LYS A 61 66.44 -1.35 -32.76
CA LYS A 61 65.19 -2.04 -32.44
C LYS A 61 64.45 -2.46 -33.72
N ARG A 62 64.48 -3.76 -34.05
CA ARG A 62 63.58 -4.37 -35.04
C ARG A 62 62.11 -4.01 -34.72
N CYS A 63 61.49 -3.18 -35.55
CA CYS A 63 60.07 -2.88 -35.48
C CYS A 63 59.25 -4.13 -35.84
N ARG A 64 58.70 -4.80 -34.83
CA ARG A 64 57.78 -5.92 -35.02
C ARG A 64 56.48 -5.39 -35.61
N LYS A 65 56.10 -5.88 -36.79
CA LYS A 65 54.86 -5.48 -37.47
C LYS A 65 53.70 -6.34 -37.00
N PHE A 66 52.53 -5.72 -36.85
CA PHE A 66 51.29 -6.43 -36.54
C PHE A 66 50.96 -7.44 -37.65
N SER A 67 50.63 -8.68 -37.29
CA SER A 67 50.18 -9.68 -38.25
C SER A 67 48.67 -9.57 -38.44
N ALA A 68 48.22 -9.36 -39.69
CA ALA A 68 46.79 -9.28 -40.02
C ALA A 68 46.00 -10.52 -39.58
N ASN A 69 46.64 -11.70 -39.52
CA ASN A 69 46.01 -12.94 -39.07
C ASN A 69 45.59 -12.91 -37.59
N TRP A 70 46.17 -12.03 -36.76
CA TRP A 70 45.75 -11.91 -35.35
C TRP A 70 44.32 -11.36 -35.21
N LYS A 71 43.83 -10.56 -36.16
CA LYS A 71 42.42 -10.10 -36.15
C LYS A 71 41.42 -11.24 -36.35
N LYS A 72 41.83 -12.35 -36.96
CA LYS A 72 40.97 -13.55 -37.08
C LYS A 72 40.78 -14.23 -35.72
N SER A 73 41.81 -14.27 -34.89
CA SER A 73 41.78 -14.89 -33.56
C SER A 73 41.34 -13.93 -32.46
N PHE A 74 41.56 -12.62 -32.64
CA PHE A 74 41.20 -11.56 -31.70
C PHE A 74 40.45 -10.44 -32.45
N PRO A 75 39.14 -10.62 -32.76
CA PRO A 75 38.37 -9.65 -33.54
C PRO A 75 38.23 -8.27 -32.87
N TRP A 76 38.42 -8.21 -31.55
CA TRP A 76 38.34 -6.99 -30.74
C TRP A 76 39.57 -6.07 -30.86
N VAL A 77 40.64 -6.51 -31.53
CA VAL A 77 41.87 -5.73 -31.70
C VAL A 77 41.74 -4.67 -32.78
N LYS A 78 41.97 -3.42 -32.38
CA LYS A 78 42.14 -2.26 -33.27
C LYS A 78 43.57 -1.74 -33.23
N LEU A 79 44.06 -1.24 -34.35
CA LEU A 79 45.37 -0.57 -34.43
C LEU A 79 45.17 0.95 -34.45
N SER A 80 46.14 1.70 -33.94
CA SER A 80 46.24 3.14 -34.21
C SER A 80 46.50 3.42 -35.69
N ASP A 81 46.26 4.65 -36.12
CA ASP A 81 46.40 5.08 -37.53
C ASP A 81 47.83 4.91 -38.06
N ASP A 82 48.82 5.13 -37.20
CA ASP A 82 50.25 4.90 -37.47
C ASP A 82 50.66 3.41 -37.37
N LYS A 83 49.71 2.51 -37.08
CA LYS A 83 49.87 1.05 -36.89
C LYS A 83 50.92 0.67 -35.82
N SER A 84 51.25 1.58 -34.91
CA SER A 84 52.28 1.36 -33.89
C SER A 84 51.74 0.78 -32.58
N LYS A 85 50.43 0.89 -32.32
CA LYS A 85 49.79 0.49 -31.06
C LYS A 85 48.51 -0.32 -31.28
N MET A 86 48.23 -1.25 -30.37
CA MET A 86 46.99 -2.04 -30.34
C MET A 86 46.05 -1.58 -29.22
N PHE A 87 44.75 -1.53 -29.52
CA PHE A 87 43.65 -1.20 -28.63
C PHE A 87 42.62 -2.32 -28.62
N CYS A 88 41.79 -2.34 -27.59
CA CYS A 88 40.67 -3.26 -27.47
C CYS A 88 39.34 -2.52 -27.61
N ASP A 89 38.66 -2.72 -28.74
CA ASP A 89 37.38 -2.05 -29.04
C ASP A 89 36.32 -2.37 -27.99
N ILE A 90 36.28 -3.61 -27.50
CA ILE A 90 35.31 -4.04 -26.49
C ILE A 90 35.57 -3.36 -25.14
N CYS A 91 36.83 -3.27 -24.69
CA CYS A 91 37.12 -2.64 -23.40
C CYS A 91 36.93 -1.11 -23.46
N MET A 92 37.19 -0.48 -24.61
CA MET A 92 36.93 0.95 -24.80
C MET A 92 35.43 1.30 -24.78
N LEU A 93 34.56 0.38 -25.18
CA LEU A 93 33.10 0.57 -25.10
C LEU A 93 32.56 0.53 -23.66
N TYR A 94 33.29 -0.09 -22.72
CA TYR A 94 32.82 -0.30 -21.34
C TYR A 94 33.86 0.14 -20.29
N PRO A 95 34.17 1.45 -20.19
CA PRO A 95 35.23 1.99 -19.34
C PRO A 95 34.99 1.83 -17.82
N THR A 96 33.77 1.52 -17.40
CA THR A 96 33.41 1.22 -16.00
C THR A 96 33.64 -0.23 -15.60
N LEU A 97 33.73 -1.15 -16.58
CA LEU A 97 33.90 -2.59 -16.37
C LEU A 97 35.31 -3.08 -16.70
N CYS A 98 36.05 -2.31 -17.51
CA CYS A 98 37.43 -2.60 -17.84
C CYS A 98 38.39 -2.10 -16.77
N ASP A 99 39.63 -2.59 -16.81
CA ASP A 99 40.74 -1.98 -16.09
C ASP A 99 41.17 -0.69 -16.82
N LYS A 100 40.92 0.47 -16.20
CA LYS A 100 41.14 1.80 -16.78
C LYS A 100 42.62 2.10 -17.04
N ASP A 101 43.53 1.42 -16.34
CA ASP A 101 44.98 1.58 -16.52
C ASP A 101 45.58 0.54 -17.47
N SER A 102 44.74 -0.35 -18.03
CA SER A 102 45.14 -1.26 -19.08
C SER A 102 45.68 -0.51 -20.29
N LYS A 103 46.88 -0.89 -20.74
CA LYS A 103 47.51 -0.35 -21.96
C LYS A 103 46.67 -0.55 -23.22
N PHE A 104 45.72 -1.48 -23.21
CA PHE A 104 44.79 -1.72 -24.33
C PHE A 104 43.60 -0.74 -24.37
N VAL A 105 43.43 0.08 -23.32
CA VAL A 105 42.38 1.09 -23.20
C VAL A 105 43.03 2.48 -23.15
N LYS A 106 43.98 2.68 -22.24
CA LYS A 106 44.67 3.96 -22.04
C LYS A 106 46.07 3.93 -22.66
N GLY A 107 46.32 4.81 -23.63
CA GLY A 107 47.64 5.04 -24.24
C GLY A 107 48.10 4.05 -25.31
N GLY A 108 47.41 2.92 -25.50
CA GLY A 108 47.63 1.91 -26.54
C GLY A 108 48.80 0.96 -26.26
N CYS A 109 48.61 -0.32 -26.55
CA CYS A 109 49.63 -1.34 -26.33
C CYS A 109 50.67 -1.32 -27.45
N GLY A 110 51.84 -0.73 -27.20
CA GLY A 110 52.97 -0.70 -28.15
C GLY A 110 53.76 -2.01 -28.27
N ASN A 111 53.37 -3.06 -27.51
CA ASN A 111 53.98 -4.38 -27.61
C ASN A 111 53.24 -5.23 -28.65
N LEU A 112 53.60 -5.07 -29.92
CA LEU A 112 53.03 -5.80 -31.07
C LEU A 112 53.45 -7.29 -31.07
N HIS A 113 52.94 -8.05 -30.10
CA HIS A 113 53.27 -9.45 -29.86
C HIS A 113 52.01 -10.25 -29.49
N ILE A 114 51.84 -11.44 -30.07
CA ILE A 114 50.64 -12.27 -29.86
C ILE A 114 50.42 -12.63 -28.38
N LYS A 115 51.49 -12.84 -27.59
CA LYS A 115 51.35 -13.08 -26.14
C LYS A 115 50.65 -11.93 -25.43
N SER A 116 50.88 -10.68 -25.84
CA SER A 116 50.21 -9.52 -25.24
C SER A 116 48.69 -9.54 -25.51
N LEU A 117 48.30 -10.00 -26.70
CA LEU A 117 46.88 -10.23 -27.03
C LEU A 117 46.30 -11.38 -26.21
N GLN A 118 47.00 -12.53 -26.13
CA GLN A 118 46.56 -13.68 -25.35
C GLN A 118 46.44 -13.39 -23.86
N THR A 119 47.36 -12.61 -23.28
CA THR A 119 47.30 -12.21 -21.87
C THR A 119 46.12 -11.26 -21.63
N HIS A 120 45.86 -10.32 -22.53
CA HIS A 120 44.69 -9.43 -22.43
C HIS A 120 43.38 -10.20 -22.60
N ASP A 121 43.30 -11.08 -23.60
CA ASP A 121 42.13 -11.91 -23.90
C ASP A 121 41.73 -12.77 -22.69
N LYS A 122 42.72 -13.32 -21.97
CA LYS A 122 42.49 -14.11 -20.74
C LYS A 122 42.25 -13.27 -19.50
N SER A 123 42.43 -11.95 -19.55
CA SER A 123 42.29 -11.10 -18.37
C SER A 123 40.84 -11.04 -17.88
N ALA A 124 40.65 -11.07 -16.55
CA ALA A 124 39.31 -11.04 -15.95
C ALA A 124 38.54 -9.76 -16.32
N ALA A 125 39.22 -8.62 -16.41
CA ALA A 125 38.63 -7.35 -16.83
C ALA A 125 38.13 -7.40 -18.28
N HIS A 126 38.92 -7.92 -19.21
CA HIS A 126 38.48 -8.08 -20.60
C HIS A 126 37.29 -9.04 -20.72
N GLN A 127 37.34 -10.18 -20.03
CA GLN A 127 36.26 -11.17 -20.04
C GLN A 127 34.94 -10.60 -19.48
N LYS A 128 34.99 -9.68 -18.51
CA LYS A 128 33.79 -8.94 -18.05
C LYS A 128 33.21 -8.05 -19.14
N CYS A 129 34.05 -7.26 -19.81
CA CYS A 129 33.60 -6.40 -20.93
C CYS A 129 33.03 -7.22 -22.10
N VAL A 130 33.65 -8.36 -22.45
CA VAL A 130 33.16 -9.24 -23.53
C VAL A 130 31.79 -9.83 -23.20
N ARG A 131 31.57 -10.27 -21.95
CA ARG A 131 30.27 -10.78 -21.51
C ARG A 131 29.19 -9.70 -21.56
N HIS A 132 29.53 -8.49 -21.10
CA HIS A 132 28.61 -7.36 -21.14
C HIS A 132 28.28 -6.94 -22.58
N ASN A 133 29.28 -6.89 -23.48
CA ASN A 133 29.06 -6.57 -24.89
C ASN A 133 28.19 -7.60 -25.60
N LYS A 134 28.40 -8.89 -25.32
CA LYS A 134 27.56 -9.97 -25.86
C LYS A 134 26.12 -9.86 -25.34
N ALA A 135 25.92 -9.54 -24.06
CA ALA A 135 24.59 -9.34 -23.49
C ALA A 135 23.87 -8.13 -24.11
N LYS A 136 24.59 -7.02 -24.36
CA LYS A 136 24.03 -5.79 -24.94
C LYS A 136 23.68 -5.92 -26.43
N ASN A 137 24.47 -6.68 -27.20
CA ASN A 137 24.30 -6.84 -28.65
C ASN A 137 23.50 -8.09 -29.05
N SER A 138 22.88 -8.79 -28.09
CA SER A 138 21.97 -9.89 -28.40
C SER A 138 20.60 -9.33 -28.78
N THR A 139 19.98 -9.84 -29.85
CA THR A 139 18.60 -9.51 -30.22
C THR A 139 17.62 -9.88 -29.11
N PRO A 140 16.52 -9.12 -28.92
CA PRO A 140 15.45 -9.49 -27.99
C PRO A 140 14.97 -10.92 -28.29
N GLY A 141 14.98 -11.81 -27.28
CA GLY A 141 14.51 -13.19 -27.42
C GLY A 141 15.58 -14.30 -27.46
N SER A 142 16.86 -14.02 -27.23
CA SER A 142 17.95 -15.03 -27.26
C SER A 142 18.70 -15.20 -25.94
N THR A 143 18.12 -14.79 -24.82
CA THR A 143 18.82 -14.89 -23.53
C THR A 143 19.04 -16.36 -23.13
N PRO A 144 20.12 -16.68 -22.39
CA PRO A 144 20.32 -18.00 -21.78
C PRO A 144 19.15 -18.46 -20.90
N ALA A 145 18.33 -17.51 -20.42
CA ALA A 145 17.11 -17.77 -19.67
C ALA A 145 15.96 -18.26 -20.57
N GLU A 146 15.77 -17.69 -21.76
CA GLU A 146 14.76 -18.16 -22.75
C GLU A 146 15.14 -19.51 -23.38
N THR A 147 16.43 -19.71 -23.67
CA THR A 147 16.94 -21.01 -24.15
C THR A 147 16.97 -22.09 -23.06
N MET A 148 16.82 -21.74 -21.78
CA MET A 148 16.58 -22.71 -20.68
C MET A 148 15.09 -22.91 -20.35
N ILE A 149 14.23 -21.92 -20.62
CA ILE A 149 12.77 -22.12 -20.63
C ILE A 149 12.39 -23.20 -21.67
N GLN A 150 13.06 -23.19 -22.82
CA GLN A 150 12.98 -24.27 -23.82
C GLN A 150 13.56 -25.63 -23.37
N LYS A 151 14.30 -25.68 -22.25
CA LYS A 151 14.92 -26.91 -21.70
C LYS A 151 14.17 -27.54 -20.53
N MET A 152 13.15 -26.89 -19.98
CA MET A 152 12.16 -27.63 -19.18
C MET A 152 11.40 -28.53 -20.14
N ASN A 153 11.29 -29.81 -19.80
CA ASN A 153 10.41 -30.67 -20.58
C ASN A 153 8.98 -30.12 -20.41
N GLU A 154 8.17 -30.05 -21.48
CA GLU A 154 6.80 -29.52 -21.46
C GLU A 154 5.98 -30.12 -20.28
N LYS A 155 6.21 -31.41 -20.02
CA LYS A 155 5.60 -32.14 -18.89
C LYS A 155 5.97 -31.60 -17.51
N GLU A 156 7.18 -31.09 -17.31
CA GLU A 156 7.60 -30.48 -16.04
C GLU A 156 7.00 -29.08 -15.88
N PHE A 157 6.90 -28.33 -16.97
CA PHE A 157 6.26 -27.01 -16.95
C PHE A 157 4.79 -27.11 -16.60
N GLU A 158 4.07 -28.08 -17.17
CA GLU A 158 2.66 -28.31 -16.85
C GLU A 158 2.45 -28.73 -15.39
N LYS A 159 3.36 -29.53 -14.80
CA LYS A 159 3.34 -29.81 -13.35
C LYS A 159 3.50 -28.55 -12.52
N MET A 160 4.39 -27.64 -12.92
CA MET A 160 4.57 -26.35 -12.23
C MET A 160 3.32 -25.48 -12.34
N ARG A 161 2.63 -25.47 -13.48
CA ARG A 161 1.34 -24.77 -13.63
C ARG A 161 0.31 -25.25 -12.62
N VAL A 162 0.19 -26.55 -12.44
CA VAL A 162 -0.73 -27.13 -11.43
C VAL A 162 -0.33 -26.70 -10.01
N LEU A 163 0.95 -26.81 -9.65
CA LEU A 163 1.45 -26.41 -8.33
C LEU A 163 1.18 -24.93 -8.03
N PHE A 164 1.47 -24.03 -8.96
CA PHE A 164 1.23 -22.59 -8.81
C PHE A 164 -0.26 -22.27 -8.78
N ARG A 165 -1.10 -22.94 -9.57
CA ARG A 165 -2.56 -22.76 -9.54
C ARG A 165 -3.15 -23.16 -8.18
N ILE A 166 -2.68 -24.26 -7.60
CA ILE A 166 -3.13 -24.70 -6.28
C ILE A 166 -2.66 -23.72 -5.20
N ALA A 167 -1.40 -23.29 -5.23
CA ALA A 167 -0.87 -22.29 -4.29
C ALA A 167 -1.64 -20.96 -4.38
N HIS A 168 -1.91 -20.49 -5.60
CA HIS A 168 -2.75 -19.32 -5.87
C HIS A 168 -4.17 -19.50 -5.28
N SER A 169 -4.78 -20.67 -5.45
CA SER A 169 -6.13 -20.94 -4.94
C SER A 169 -6.20 -20.88 -3.40
N LEU A 170 -5.16 -21.36 -2.71
CA LEU A 170 -5.05 -21.26 -1.26
C LEU A 170 -4.92 -19.81 -0.82
N ALA A 171 -4.05 -19.04 -1.48
CA ALA A 171 -3.87 -17.61 -1.21
C ALA A 171 -5.18 -16.82 -1.41
N LYS A 172 -5.83 -16.97 -2.58
CA LYS A 172 -7.11 -16.29 -2.90
C LYS A 172 -8.26 -16.62 -1.95
N LYS A 173 -8.20 -17.77 -1.27
CA LYS A 173 -9.23 -18.21 -0.31
C LYS A 173 -8.79 -18.09 1.14
N GLY A 174 -7.66 -17.45 1.42
CA GLY A 174 -7.14 -17.26 2.77
C GLY A 174 -6.83 -18.59 3.50
N ARG A 175 -6.56 -19.68 2.76
CA ARG A 175 -6.31 -21.01 3.34
C ARG A 175 -4.88 -21.13 3.89
N PRO A 176 -4.66 -21.90 4.98
CA PRO A 176 -3.33 -22.16 5.50
C PRO A 176 -2.41 -22.82 4.45
N PHE A 177 -1.10 -22.63 4.56
CA PHE A 177 -0.13 -23.23 3.63
C PHE A 177 0.01 -24.74 3.86
N GLU A 178 -0.39 -25.20 5.04
CA GLU A 178 -0.44 -26.59 5.48
C GLU A 178 -1.48 -27.40 4.70
N ASP A 179 -2.48 -26.75 4.11
CA ASP A 179 -3.48 -27.40 3.24
C ASP A 179 -2.90 -27.79 1.87
N PHE A 180 -1.70 -27.31 1.52
CA PHE A 180 -1.11 -27.52 0.19
C PHE A 180 -0.88 -28.99 -0.14
N PRO A 181 -0.23 -29.83 0.70
CA PRO A 181 -0.05 -31.26 0.40
C PRO A 181 -1.38 -31.99 0.18
N TRP A 182 -2.36 -31.77 1.06
CA TRP A 182 -3.69 -32.37 0.93
C TRP A 182 -4.40 -31.95 -0.37
N SER A 183 -4.28 -30.68 -0.75
CA SER A 183 -4.85 -30.16 -2.00
C SER A 183 -4.21 -30.80 -3.24
N LEU A 184 -2.91 -31.10 -3.18
CA LEU A 184 -2.21 -31.83 -4.24
C LEU A 184 -2.70 -33.27 -4.34
N ASP A 185 -2.84 -33.97 -3.21
CA ASP A 185 -3.31 -35.36 -3.19
C ASP A 185 -4.73 -35.49 -3.77
N LEU A 186 -5.62 -34.55 -3.42
CA LEU A 186 -6.96 -34.48 -3.99
C LEU A 186 -6.92 -34.28 -5.51
N HIS A 187 -6.06 -33.40 -6.00
CA HIS A 187 -5.93 -33.13 -7.44
C HIS A 187 -5.36 -34.33 -8.20
N GLU A 188 -4.35 -35.01 -7.65
CA GLU A 188 -3.80 -36.23 -8.25
C GLU A 188 -4.86 -37.34 -8.32
N ALA A 189 -5.65 -37.53 -7.26
CA ALA A 189 -6.72 -38.53 -7.23
C ALA A 189 -7.83 -38.23 -8.23
N ALA A 190 -8.22 -36.95 -8.40
CA ALA A 190 -9.29 -36.54 -9.31
C ALA A 190 -8.88 -36.61 -10.79
N HIS A 191 -7.61 -36.33 -11.12
CA HIS A 191 -7.14 -36.21 -12.51
C HIS A 191 -6.20 -37.32 -12.96
N ASN A 192 -5.84 -38.25 -12.06
CA ASN A 192 -4.90 -39.34 -12.32
C ASN A 192 -3.54 -38.87 -12.87
N ILE A 193 -3.00 -37.78 -12.29
CA ILE A 193 -1.72 -37.15 -12.66
C ILE A 193 -0.73 -37.31 -11.50
N SER A 194 0.55 -37.58 -11.79
CA SER A 194 1.63 -37.63 -10.78
C SER A 194 2.48 -36.35 -10.78
N LEU A 195 2.32 -35.51 -9.76
CA LEU A 195 3.05 -34.27 -9.49
C LEU A 195 4.39 -34.50 -8.76
N GLY A 196 4.59 -35.69 -8.17
CA GLY A 196 5.84 -36.08 -7.50
C GLY A 196 6.01 -35.47 -6.10
N HIS A 197 7.11 -35.79 -5.39
CA HIS A 197 7.26 -35.47 -3.96
C HIS A 197 8.07 -34.20 -3.66
N THR A 198 8.79 -33.64 -4.63
CA THR A 198 9.77 -32.57 -4.42
C THR A 198 9.18 -31.29 -3.81
N TYR A 199 7.95 -30.93 -4.18
CA TYR A 199 7.34 -29.64 -3.83
C TYR A 199 6.16 -29.75 -2.85
N ARG A 200 5.95 -30.92 -2.23
CA ARG A 200 4.77 -31.21 -1.40
C ARG A 200 4.94 -30.75 0.06
N ASN A 201 5.10 -29.46 0.31
CA ASN A 201 5.11 -28.92 1.67
C ASN A 201 4.72 -27.44 1.71
N SER A 202 4.36 -26.96 2.91
CA SER A 202 3.96 -25.57 3.15
C SER A 202 5.04 -24.56 2.80
N LYS A 203 6.32 -24.88 3.01
CA LYS A 203 7.45 -24.01 2.65
C LYS A 203 7.52 -23.77 1.14
N GLN A 204 7.27 -24.79 0.32
CA GLN A 204 7.21 -24.63 -1.13
C GLN A 204 5.94 -23.90 -1.58
N CYS A 205 4.81 -24.11 -0.91
CA CYS A 205 3.61 -23.31 -1.13
C CYS A 205 3.88 -21.81 -0.91
N HIS A 206 4.47 -21.45 0.23
CA HIS A 206 4.86 -20.07 0.52
C HIS A 206 5.84 -19.53 -0.53
N ASN A 207 6.82 -20.32 -0.94
CA ASN A 207 7.74 -19.94 -2.02
C ASN A 207 6.98 -19.63 -3.32
N PHE A 208 6.07 -20.49 -3.77
CA PHE A 208 5.26 -20.25 -4.97
C PHE A 208 4.41 -18.99 -4.84
N ILE A 209 3.77 -18.78 -3.69
CA ILE A 209 3.01 -17.56 -3.36
C ILE A 209 3.88 -16.31 -3.50
N SER A 210 5.10 -16.31 -2.97
CA SER A 210 6.00 -15.17 -3.08
C SER A 210 6.36 -14.82 -4.54
N PHE A 211 6.47 -15.83 -5.42
CA PHE A 211 6.71 -15.60 -6.84
C PHE A 211 5.46 -15.19 -7.62
N ILE A 212 4.27 -15.61 -7.17
CA ILE A 212 3.00 -15.11 -7.71
C ILE A 212 2.87 -13.62 -7.36
N ALA A 213 3.12 -13.25 -6.11
CA ALA A 213 3.12 -11.86 -5.68
C ALA A 213 4.21 -11.02 -6.37
N GLU A 214 5.40 -11.57 -6.57
CA GLU A 214 6.47 -10.95 -7.36
C GLU A 214 6.02 -10.65 -8.79
N ALA A 215 5.30 -11.57 -9.45
CA ALA A 215 4.80 -11.33 -10.80
C ALA A 215 3.82 -10.13 -10.85
N GLU A 216 2.97 -9.98 -9.84
CA GLU A 216 2.11 -8.79 -9.73
C GLU A 216 2.89 -7.51 -9.34
N ARG A 217 3.96 -7.62 -8.55
CA ARG A 217 4.87 -6.47 -8.29
C ARG A 217 5.56 -6.00 -9.56
N MET A 218 6.04 -6.91 -10.40
CA MET A 218 6.65 -6.56 -11.68
C MET A 218 5.66 -5.86 -12.63
N LYS A 219 4.38 -6.23 -12.59
CA LYS A 219 3.34 -5.50 -13.34
C LYS A 219 3.16 -4.08 -12.79
N LEU A 220 3.07 -3.92 -11.46
CA LEU A 220 3.00 -2.59 -10.84
C LEU A 220 4.19 -1.71 -11.24
N ALA A 221 5.43 -2.23 -11.18
CA ALA A 221 6.61 -1.48 -11.61
C ALA A 221 6.54 -1.10 -13.10
N THR A 222 6.04 -2.00 -13.96
CA THR A 222 5.83 -1.72 -15.38
C THR A 222 4.79 -0.62 -15.60
N ASP A 223 3.68 -0.67 -14.85
CA ASP A 223 2.63 0.35 -14.89
C ASP A 223 3.18 1.70 -14.42
N LEU A 224 3.89 1.77 -13.29
CA LEU A 224 4.47 3.02 -12.78
C LEU A 224 5.55 3.62 -13.68
N ALA A 225 6.31 2.79 -14.37
CA ALA A 225 7.26 3.26 -15.38
C ALA A 225 6.53 3.92 -16.57
N ARG A 226 5.39 3.36 -16.96
CA ARG A 226 4.63 3.73 -18.16
C ARG A 226 3.69 4.92 -17.95
N VAL A 227 3.00 4.98 -16.81
CA VAL A 227 2.04 6.06 -16.52
C VAL A 227 2.75 7.41 -16.41
N LEU A 228 2.04 8.48 -16.76
CA LEU A 228 2.57 9.83 -16.74
C LEU A 228 2.45 10.47 -15.36
N PHE A 229 1.40 10.14 -14.63
CA PHE A 229 1.11 10.65 -13.29
C PHE A 229 0.71 9.50 -12.39
N TYR A 230 1.04 9.62 -11.11
CA TYR A 230 0.45 8.80 -10.06
C TYR A 230 0.27 9.61 -8.78
N SER A 231 -0.53 9.08 -7.87
CA SER A 231 -0.69 9.58 -6.51
C SER A 231 -0.51 8.44 -5.54
N VAL A 232 -0.30 8.77 -4.28
CA VAL A 232 -0.19 7.79 -3.19
C VAL A 232 -1.30 7.97 -2.18
N MET A 233 -1.71 6.86 -1.59
CA MET A 233 -2.74 6.85 -0.57
C MET A 233 -2.32 5.95 0.57
N THR A 234 -2.51 6.42 1.80
CA THR A 234 -2.08 5.71 3.00
C THR A 234 -3.14 5.83 4.09
N ASP A 235 -3.25 4.79 4.89
CA ASP A 235 -4.06 4.80 6.10
C ASP A 235 -3.44 3.84 7.11
N GLY A 236 -3.75 4.08 8.39
CA GLY A 236 -3.24 3.32 9.52
C GLY A 236 -4.35 2.54 10.22
N THR A 237 -4.03 1.34 10.73
CA THR A 237 -4.93 0.60 11.61
C THR A 237 -4.13 -0.12 12.69
N THR A 238 -4.79 -0.49 13.78
CA THR A 238 -4.22 -1.42 14.77
C THR A 238 -4.67 -2.83 14.39
N ASP A 239 -3.72 -3.70 14.08
CA ASP A 239 -4.04 -5.07 13.66
C ASP A 239 -4.35 -6.01 14.83
N SER A 240 -4.70 -7.28 14.53
CA SER A 240 -5.06 -8.30 15.53
C SER A 240 -3.93 -8.66 16.50
N SER A 241 -2.68 -8.27 16.19
CA SER A 241 -1.54 -8.40 17.09
C SER A 241 -1.24 -7.13 17.91
N ILE A 242 -2.12 -6.12 17.87
CA ILE A 242 -1.95 -4.83 18.54
C ILE A 242 -0.69 -4.11 17.99
N SER A 243 -0.35 -4.36 16.72
CA SER A 243 0.69 -3.62 16.01
C SER A 243 0.04 -2.60 15.07
N GLU A 244 0.61 -1.40 15.02
CA GLU A 244 0.22 -0.37 14.05
C GLU A 244 0.66 -0.83 12.66
N ALA A 245 -0.30 -1.00 11.77
CA ALA A 245 -0.09 -1.39 10.39
C ALA A 245 -0.51 -0.25 9.47
N GLU A 246 0.39 0.14 8.57
CA GLU A 246 0.15 1.14 7.55
C GLU A 246 -0.02 0.45 6.20
N ILE A 247 -1.15 0.73 5.54
CA ILE A 247 -1.43 0.20 4.20
C ILE A 247 -1.27 1.31 3.17
N MET A 248 -0.58 0.99 2.07
CA MET A 248 -0.21 1.95 1.04
C MET A 248 -0.71 1.50 -0.33
N TYR A 249 -1.23 2.45 -1.10
CA TYR A 249 -1.70 2.27 -2.47
C TYR A 249 -1.08 3.33 -3.39
N VAL A 250 -0.99 2.98 -4.67
CA VAL A 250 -0.72 3.93 -5.76
C VAL A 250 -1.97 4.04 -6.62
N ILE A 251 -2.27 5.26 -7.05
CA ILE A 251 -3.45 5.60 -7.84
C ILE A 251 -2.95 6.29 -9.10
N TYR A 252 -3.48 5.91 -10.26
CA TYR A 252 -3.19 6.57 -11.53
C TYR A 252 -4.38 6.46 -12.46
N ALA A 253 -4.59 7.48 -13.28
CA ALA A 253 -5.50 7.40 -14.40
C ALA A 253 -4.74 7.04 -15.68
N GLU A 254 -5.38 6.26 -16.52
CA GLU A 254 -4.91 5.99 -17.87
C GLU A 254 -6.12 6.01 -18.82
N ASN A 255 -6.08 6.91 -19.81
CA ASN A 255 -7.14 7.07 -20.80
C ASN A 255 -8.51 7.26 -20.13
N GLY A 256 -8.59 8.10 -19.10
CA GLY A 256 -9.80 8.40 -18.36
C GLY A 256 -10.27 7.33 -17.37
N LEU A 257 -9.50 6.25 -17.17
CA LEU A 257 -9.82 5.18 -16.22
C LEU A 257 -8.92 5.27 -14.97
N ILE A 258 -9.54 5.43 -13.80
CA ILE A 258 -8.84 5.43 -12.51
C ILE A 258 -8.49 4.00 -12.10
N ASN A 259 -7.21 3.77 -11.81
CA ASN A 259 -6.67 2.51 -11.32
C ASN A 259 -6.11 2.71 -9.92
N ASN A 260 -6.55 1.86 -8.98
CA ASN A 260 -6.01 1.79 -7.62
C ASN A 260 -5.20 0.50 -7.51
N LYS A 261 -3.93 0.59 -7.13
CA LYS A 261 -3.00 -0.53 -7.04
C LYS A 261 -2.39 -0.64 -5.66
N PHE A 262 -2.44 -1.84 -5.08
CA PHE A 262 -1.82 -2.11 -3.80
C PHE A 262 -0.29 -1.98 -3.90
N LEU A 263 0.31 -1.18 -3.01
CA LEU A 263 1.76 -0.99 -2.94
C LEU A 263 2.36 -1.88 -1.85
N ARG A 264 2.02 -1.65 -0.58
CA ARG A 264 2.64 -2.37 0.54
C ARG A 264 1.73 -2.30 1.76
N LEU A 265 1.80 -3.33 2.61
CA LEU A 265 1.39 -3.25 4.00
C LEU A 265 2.66 -3.30 4.84
N LYS A 266 2.83 -2.37 5.77
CA LYS A 266 3.97 -2.37 6.68
C LYS A 266 3.50 -2.25 8.13
N ASN A 267 4.02 -3.11 8.99
CA ASN A 267 3.92 -2.89 10.42
C ASN A 267 4.96 -1.84 10.83
N VAL A 268 4.50 -0.73 11.39
CA VAL A 268 5.33 0.40 11.77
C VAL A 268 5.44 0.41 13.29
N GLU A 269 6.67 0.41 13.83
CA GLU A 269 6.87 0.43 15.29
C GLU A 269 6.35 1.72 15.94
N ARG A 270 6.39 2.83 15.18
CA ARG A 270 5.81 4.12 15.54
C ARG A 270 5.22 4.79 14.30
N ALA A 271 3.90 4.92 14.23
CA ALA A 271 3.17 5.62 13.18
C ALA A 271 3.35 7.16 13.24
N THR A 272 4.60 7.62 13.14
CA THR A 272 4.90 9.04 12.94
C THR A 272 4.89 9.37 11.44
N ALA A 273 4.53 10.61 11.11
CA ALA A 273 4.49 11.06 9.72
C ALA A 273 5.85 10.90 9.01
N GLU A 274 6.95 11.05 9.75
CA GLU A 274 8.30 10.85 9.21
C GLU A 274 8.56 9.39 8.83
N ASN A 275 8.24 8.46 9.73
CA ASN A 275 8.46 7.03 9.50
C ASN A 275 7.61 6.52 8.36
N ILE A 276 6.33 6.92 8.31
CA ILE A 276 5.42 6.52 7.24
C ILE A 276 5.88 7.09 5.90
N THR A 277 6.32 8.36 5.85
CA THR A 277 6.84 8.96 4.61
C THR A 277 8.07 8.19 4.11
N LYS A 278 9.03 7.87 4.99
CA LYS A 278 10.22 7.07 4.63
C LYS A 278 9.86 5.69 4.11
N GLU A 279 8.88 5.04 4.73
CA GLU A 279 8.47 3.72 4.30
C GLU A 279 7.70 3.75 2.97
N LEU A 280 6.90 4.79 2.73
CA LEU A 280 6.26 5.03 1.45
C LEU A 280 7.30 5.21 0.34
N GLU A 281 8.33 6.03 0.57
CA GLU A 281 9.46 6.21 -0.35
C GLU A 281 10.17 4.87 -0.62
N SER A 282 10.49 4.11 0.44
CA SER A 282 11.10 2.78 0.35
C SER A 282 10.25 1.82 -0.47
N ALA A 283 8.92 1.82 -0.27
CA ALA A 283 8.00 0.97 -0.99
C ALA A 283 7.91 1.33 -2.48
N LEU A 284 7.87 2.63 -2.81
CA LEU A 284 7.92 3.09 -4.21
C LEU A 284 9.25 2.73 -4.88
N GLN A 285 10.37 2.80 -4.15
CA GLN A 285 11.67 2.45 -4.68
C GLN A 285 11.83 0.95 -4.91
N GLU A 286 11.40 0.12 -3.96
CA GLU A 286 11.56 -1.33 -4.03
C GLU A 286 10.52 -1.98 -4.96
N TYR A 287 9.24 -1.58 -4.86
CA TYR A 287 8.15 -2.25 -5.58
C TYR A 287 7.71 -1.51 -6.83
N GLY A 288 7.94 -0.19 -6.91
CA GLY A 288 7.75 0.58 -8.13
C GLY A 288 9.02 0.66 -9.01
N GLU A 289 10.16 0.14 -8.53
CA GLU A 289 11.48 0.24 -9.18
C GLU A 289 11.93 1.69 -9.49
N LEU A 290 11.39 2.67 -8.75
CA LEU A 290 11.72 4.09 -8.88
C LEU A 290 13.01 4.39 -8.12
N LYS A 291 13.94 5.16 -8.70
CA LYS A 291 15.26 5.39 -8.07
C LYS A 291 15.37 6.79 -7.49
N GLY A 292 15.75 6.88 -6.22
CA GLY A 292 16.01 8.16 -5.55
C GLY A 292 14.82 9.11 -5.68
N ASP A 293 15.07 10.34 -6.11
CA ASP A 293 14.06 11.39 -6.20
C ASP A 293 13.04 11.19 -7.35
N ALA A 294 13.23 10.20 -8.23
CA ALA A 294 12.26 9.85 -9.27
C ALA A 294 10.88 9.48 -8.70
N VAL A 295 10.80 9.14 -7.41
CA VAL A 295 9.54 8.90 -6.70
C VAL A 295 8.64 10.15 -6.61
N TYR A 296 9.15 11.35 -6.88
CA TYR A 296 8.38 12.60 -6.77
C TYR A 296 8.02 13.22 -8.11
N GLU A 297 8.75 12.86 -9.18
CA GLU A 297 8.65 13.52 -10.49
C GLU A 297 7.24 13.41 -11.09
N LYS A 298 6.61 12.24 -10.96
CA LYS A 298 5.26 11.95 -11.48
C LYS A 298 4.17 12.00 -10.40
N MET A 299 4.53 12.32 -9.14
CA MET A 299 3.59 12.23 -8.01
C MET A 299 2.73 13.50 -7.90
N VAL A 300 1.47 13.44 -8.32
CA VAL A 300 0.59 14.61 -8.38
C VAL A 300 -0.32 14.79 -7.16
N GLY A 301 -0.50 13.75 -6.35
CA GLY A 301 -1.43 13.79 -5.22
C GLY A 301 -1.11 12.84 -4.08
N PHE A 302 -1.67 13.16 -2.92
CA PHE A 302 -1.66 12.34 -1.71
C PHE A 302 -3.05 12.27 -1.10
N GLY A 303 -3.51 11.07 -0.74
CA GLY A 303 -4.82 10.84 -0.12
C GLY A 303 -4.70 10.11 1.20
N ALA A 304 -5.38 10.58 2.24
CA ALA A 304 -5.42 9.90 3.53
C ALA A 304 -6.65 10.31 4.35
N ASP A 305 -6.82 9.70 5.52
CA ASP A 305 -7.82 10.08 6.51
C ASP A 305 -7.50 11.45 7.16
N GLY A 306 -8.32 11.87 8.12
CA GLY A 306 -8.19 13.16 8.80
C GLY A 306 -7.16 13.19 9.93
N ALA A 307 -6.41 12.12 10.19
CA ALA A 307 -5.47 12.07 11.30
C ALA A 307 -4.38 13.14 11.17
N SER A 308 -3.92 13.66 12.31
CA SER A 308 -2.90 14.72 12.35
C SER A 308 -1.56 14.26 11.78
N VAL A 309 -1.24 12.97 11.90
CA VAL A 309 -0.09 12.31 11.26
C VAL A 309 -0.16 12.41 9.74
N ASN A 310 -1.36 12.33 9.16
CA ASN A 310 -1.57 12.32 7.72
C ASN A 310 -1.73 13.74 7.14
N THR A 311 -2.60 14.53 7.76
CA THR A 311 -3.06 15.84 7.22
C THR A 311 -2.54 17.06 7.99
N GLY A 312 -1.70 16.86 9.01
CA GLY A 312 -1.11 17.94 9.79
C GLY A 312 -0.36 18.95 8.91
N SER A 313 -0.70 20.24 9.05
CA SER A 313 -0.28 21.31 8.12
C SER A 313 1.23 21.57 8.05
N LYS A 314 1.98 21.21 9.10
CA LYS A 314 3.44 21.42 9.22
C LYS A 314 4.27 20.14 9.24
N HIS A 315 3.74 19.07 9.83
CA HIS A 315 4.51 17.85 10.10
C HIS A 315 3.84 16.57 9.60
N GLY A 316 2.64 16.67 9.02
CA GLY A 316 1.94 15.52 8.47
C GLY A 316 2.57 15.02 7.17
N ILE A 317 2.23 13.79 6.77
CA ILE A 317 2.77 13.16 5.54
C ILE A 317 2.50 14.05 4.32
N GLY A 318 1.28 14.55 4.18
CA GLY A 318 0.93 15.44 3.07
C GLY A 318 1.80 16.70 3.01
N ALA A 319 2.12 17.30 4.16
CA ALA A 319 3.02 18.46 4.21
C ALA A 319 4.45 18.10 3.78
N ARG A 320 4.97 16.96 4.25
CA ARG A 320 6.31 16.45 3.89
C ARG A 320 6.43 16.12 2.41
N LEU A 321 5.41 15.50 1.82
CA LEU A 321 5.37 15.23 0.39
C LEU A 321 5.27 16.53 -0.43
N THR A 322 4.47 17.50 0.01
CA THR A 322 4.42 18.83 -0.63
C THR A 322 5.74 19.59 -0.55
N GLU A 323 6.56 19.38 0.49
CA GLU A 323 7.92 19.98 0.54
C GLU A 323 8.85 19.43 -0.56
N LYS A 324 8.70 18.16 -0.92
CA LYS A 324 9.45 17.50 -2.00
C LYS A 324 8.90 17.81 -3.38
N GLN A 325 7.58 17.97 -3.47
CA GLN A 325 6.86 18.24 -4.69
C GLN A 325 5.81 19.36 -4.45
N PRO A 326 6.16 20.63 -4.71
CA PRO A 326 5.33 21.79 -4.35
C PRO A 326 3.95 21.84 -5.00
N LEU A 327 3.77 21.21 -6.17
CA LEU A 327 2.48 21.15 -6.88
C LEU A 327 1.61 19.94 -6.46
N LEU A 328 2.08 19.12 -5.51
CA LEU A 328 1.34 17.97 -5.02
C LEU A 328 0.05 18.39 -4.31
N THR A 329 -1.06 17.78 -4.70
CA THR A 329 -2.37 18.01 -4.08
C THR A 329 -2.61 17.00 -2.97
N SER A 330 -2.48 17.43 -1.72
CA SER A 330 -2.86 16.62 -0.55
C SER A 330 -4.36 16.73 -0.29
N VAL A 331 -5.05 15.59 -0.17
CA VAL A 331 -6.51 15.49 -0.02
C VAL A 331 -6.85 14.67 1.22
N HIS A 332 -7.61 15.28 2.12
CA HIS A 332 -8.30 14.57 3.18
C HIS A 332 -9.52 13.85 2.57
N CYS A 333 -9.57 12.54 2.75
CA CYS A 333 -10.63 11.63 2.31
C CYS A 333 -12.02 12.26 2.44
N MET A 334 -12.72 12.38 1.30
CA MET A 334 -14.02 13.04 1.25
C MET A 334 -15.11 12.27 1.98
N ALA A 335 -15.06 10.94 1.97
CA ALA A 335 -15.96 10.11 2.77
C ALA A 335 -15.77 10.40 4.27
N HIS A 336 -14.52 10.42 4.74
CA HIS A 336 -14.21 10.73 6.14
C HIS A 336 -14.67 12.16 6.51
N ARG A 337 -14.46 13.16 5.64
CA ARG A 337 -14.97 14.54 5.87
C ARG A 337 -16.48 14.57 6.06
N LEU A 338 -17.24 13.82 5.26
CA LEU A 338 -18.69 13.71 5.40
C LEU A 338 -19.10 13.05 6.73
N GLU A 339 -18.47 11.95 7.10
CA GLU A 339 -18.72 11.25 8.37
C GLU A 339 -18.43 12.15 9.58
N LEU A 340 -17.34 12.93 9.54
CA LEU A 340 -17.03 13.90 10.61
C LEU A 340 -17.98 15.08 10.64
N SER A 341 -18.43 15.61 9.49
CA SER A 341 -19.44 16.68 9.46
C SER A 341 -20.74 16.22 10.11
N PHE A 342 -21.11 14.97 9.86
CA PHE A 342 -22.26 14.36 10.50
C PHE A 342 -22.05 14.24 12.01
N ASN A 343 -20.87 13.77 12.45
CA ASN A 343 -20.56 13.58 13.87
C ASN A 343 -20.60 14.90 14.67
N ASP A 344 -20.11 15.99 14.07
CA ASP A 344 -20.19 17.33 14.66
C ASP A 344 -21.65 17.74 14.96
N VAL A 345 -22.59 17.39 14.09
CA VAL A 345 -24.01 17.76 14.25
C VAL A 345 -24.68 16.96 15.38
N ILE A 346 -24.29 15.71 15.61
CA ILE A 346 -24.86 14.93 16.72
C ILE A 346 -24.52 15.48 18.07
N GLY A 347 -23.28 15.93 18.26
CA GLY A 347 -22.90 16.58 19.52
C GLY A 347 -23.71 17.85 19.80
N LEU A 348 -24.22 18.51 18.75
CA LEU A 348 -24.94 19.78 18.84
C LEU A 348 -26.46 19.62 18.90
N ASN A 349 -27.02 18.48 18.47
CA ASN A 349 -28.46 18.25 18.44
C ASN A 349 -28.92 17.23 19.49
N ASN A 350 -29.60 17.73 20.53
CA ASN A 350 -30.11 16.90 21.64
C ASN A 350 -31.03 15.75 21.17
N SER A 351 -31.91 15.97 20.18
CA SER A 351 -32.81 14.92 19.71
C SER A 351 -32.05 13.78 19.04
N TRP A 352 -31.08 14.10 18.18
CA TRP A 352 -30.26 13.09 17.50
C TRP A 352 -29.36 12.33 18.49
N PHE A 353 -28.76 13.03 19.45
CA PHE A 353 -28.01 12.40 20.54
C PHE A 353 -28.88 11.42 21.35
N GLU A 354 -30.10 11.81 21.69
CA GLU A 354 -31.04 10.94 22.41
C GLU A 354 -31.46 9.71 21.57
N ILE A 355 -31.65 9.87 20.26
CA ILE A 355 -31.97 8.77 19.35
C ILE A 355 -30.80 7.79 19.25
N THR A 356 -29.58 8.27 19.01
CA THR A 356 -28.40 7.39 18.89
C THR A 356 -28.12 6.66 20.20
N ARG A 357 -28.21 7.35 21.33
CA ARG A 357 -28.09 6.73 22.66
C ARG A 357 -29.18 5.69 22.91
N PHE A 358 -30.42 5.96 22.52
CA PHE A 358 -31.51 4.99 22.64
C PHE A 358 -31.22 3.73 21.80
N LEU A 359 -30.88 3.89 20.52
CA LEU A 359 -30.59 2.78 19.63
C LEU A 359 -29.40 1.94 20.11
N GLU A 360 -28.34 2.60 20.58
CA GLU A 360 -27.15 1.94 21.14
C GLU A 360 -27.47 1.16 22.43
N ASN A 361 -28.32 1.72 23.31
CA ASN A 361 -28.77 1.03 24.51
C ASN A 361 -29.66 -0.16 24.20
N VAL A 362 -30.54 -0.05 23.21
CA VAL A 362 -31.35 -1.17 22.73
C VAL A 362 -30.45 -2.24 22.12
N TYR A 363 -29.46 -1.86 21.32
CA TYR A 363 -28.44 -2.77 20.81
C TYR A 363 -27.73 -3.52 21.95
N LYS A 364 -27.14 -2.81 22.91
CA LYS A 364 -26.45 -3.40 24.08
C LYS A 364 -27.36 -4.32 24.90
N PHE A 365 -28.63 -3.97 25.07
CA PHE A 365 -29.61 -4.79 25.79
C PHE A 365 -29.79 -6.19 25.18
N TYR A 366 -29.74 -6.29 23.85
CA TYR A 366 -29.85 -7.56 23.13
C TYR A 366 -28.51 -8.20 22.79
N HIS A 367 -27.45 -7.42 22.57
CA HIS A 367 -26.11 -7.93 22.29
C HIS A 367 -25.54 -8.64 23.51
N ASN A 368 -25.71 -8.05 24.70
CA ASN A 368 -25.14 -8.56 25.96
C ASN A 368 -26.01 -9.64 26.63
N SER A 369 -27.19 -9.97 26.09
CA SER A 369 -28.10 -10.97 26.66
C SER A 369 -28.63 -11.91 25.58
N SER A 370 -28.05 -13.12 25.53
CA SER A 370 -28.47 -14.20 24.64
C SER A 370 -29.93 -14.61 24.87
N PHE A 371 -30.41 -14.53 26.12
CA PHE A 371 -31.79 -14.78 26.50
C PHE A 371 -32.73 -13.73 25.90
N ASN A 372 -32.49 -12.44 26.14
CA ASN A 372 -33.31 -11.36 25.59
C ASN A 372 -33.31 -11.37 24.06
N ARG A 373 -32.17 -11.68 23.45
CA ARG A 373 -32.05 -11.83 21.98
C ARG A 373 -32.90 -12.99 21.46
N SER A 374 -32.99 -14.08 22.20
CA SER A 374 -33.81 -15.24 21.82
C SER A 374 -35.30 -14.94 21.98
N MET A 375 -35.69 -14.26 23.06
CA MET A 375 -37.08 -13.84 23.28
C MET A 375 -37.54 -12.81 22.23
N LEU A 376 -36.69 -11.84 21.87
CA LEU A 376 -36.98 -10.92 20.76
C LEU A 376 -37.24 -11.66 19.45
N ARG A 377 -36.50 -12.75 19.16
CA ARG A 377 -36.74 -13.55 17.95
C ARG A 377 -38.10 -14.25 17.98
N VAL A 378 -38.61 -14.63 19.15
CA VAL A 378 -39.95 -15.19 19.29
C VAL A 378 -41.00 -14.13 18.98
N SER A 379 -40.89 -12.93 19.57
CA SER A 379 -41.79 -11.81 19.27
C SER A 379 -41.70 -11.38 17.80
N ALA A 380 -40.49 -11.39 17.21
CA ALA A 380 -40.27 -11.08 15.81
C ALA A 380 -40.99 -12.08 14.88
N LYS A 381 -40.93 -13.38 15.19
CA LYS A 381 -41.68 -14.41 14.45
C LYS A 381 -43.19 -14.22 14.58
N ALA A 382 -43.69 -13.87 15.77
CA ALA A 382 -45.11 -13.62 16.00
C ALA A 382 -45.65 -12.45 15.13
N HIS A 383 -44.80 -11.45 14.87
CA HIS A 383 -45.12 -10.31 14.02
C HIS A 383 -44.66 -10.45 12.56
N VAL A 384 -44.15 -11.62 12.15
CA VAL A 384 -43.64 -11.87 10.78
C VAL A 384 -42.55 -10.86 10.37
N VAL A 385 -41.72 -10.44 11.33
CA VAL A 385 -40.57 -9.56 11.10
C VAL A 385 -39.25 -10.30 11.37
N THR A 386 -38.18 -9.86 10.73
CA THR A 386 -36.83 -10.44 10.87
C THR A 386 -35.79 -9.38 11.16
N GLY A 387 -34.77 -9.72 11.95
CA GLY A 387 -33.67 -8.81 12.27
C GLY A 387 -33.41 -8.73 13.78
N ILE A 388 -32.39 -7.96 14.13
CA ILE A 388 -32.03 -7.59 15.50
C ILE A 388 -31.54 -6.14 15.51
N PRO A 389 -31.60 -5.44 16.65
CA PRO A 389 -30.93 -4.16 16.80
C PRO A 389 -29.44 -4.30 16.51
N THR A 390 -28.87 -3.30 15.85
CA THR A 390 -27.47 -3.26 15.40
C THR A 390 -26.75 -2.07 16.02
N ARG A 391 -25.41 -2.15 16.10
CA ARG A 391 -24.55 -1.07 16.59
C ARG A 391 -24.78 0.22 15.80
N VAL A 392 -24.73 1.36 16.49
CA VAL A 392 -24.94 2.69 15.88
C VAL A 392 -23.61 3.35 15.48
N GLY A 393 -22.52 3.02 16.21
CA GLY A 393 -21.16 3.54 16.01
C GLY A 393 -20.26 2.63 15.16
N GLY A 394 -19.02 3.10 14.91
CA GLY A 394 -17.97 2.37 14.18
C GLY A 394 -17.20 3.29 13.22
N THR A 395 -16.34 2.70 12.37
CA THR A 395 -15.58 3.40 11.33
C THR A 395 -16.47 4.05 10.26
N ARG A 396 -17.68 3.51 10.01
CA ARG A 396 -18.66 4.04 9.03
C ARG A 396 -19.98 4.46 9.67
N TRP A 397 -19.99 5.65 10.26
CA TRP A 397 -21.03 6.05 11.19
C TRP A 397 -22.41 6.27 10.54
N VAL A 398 -22.49 7.00 9.42
CA VAL A 398 -23.74 7.24 8.67
C VAL A 398 -24.42 5.92 8.23
N PRO A 399 -23.72 4.96 7.56
CA PRO A 399 -24.33 3.68 7.21
C PRO A 399 -24.78 2.84 8.42
N HIS A 400 -24.01 2.81 9.51
CA HIS A 400 -24.37 2.06 10.72
C HIS A 400 -25.63 2.61 11.38
N LEU A 401 -25.74 3.94 11.51
CA LEU A 401 -26.93 4.58 12.05
C LEU A 401 -28.15 4.33 11.15
N TYR A 402 -28.00 4.42 9.82
CA TYR A 402 -29.10 4.10 8.89
C TYR A 402 -29.61 2.66 9.08
N LEU A 403 -28.68 1.70 9.21
CA LEU A 403 -29.02 0.29 9.44
C LEU A 403 -29.73 0.10 10.79
N ALA A 404 -29.24 0.75 11.85
CA ALA A 404 -29.85 0.71 13.18
C ALA A 404 -31.27 1.29 13.17
N LEU A 405 -31.49 2.43 12.51
CA LEU A 405 -32.81 3.04 12.33
C LEU A 405 -33.76 2.15 11.54
N THR A 406 -33.28 1.58 10.42
CA THR A 406 -34.07 0.67 9.57
C THR A 406 -34.48 -0.59 10.34
N ASN A 407 -33.55 -1.21 11.06
CA ASN A 407 -33.83 -2.37 11.91
C ASN A 407 -34.76 -2.00 13.06
N PHE A 408 -34.61 -0.84 13.68
CA PHE A 408 -35.51 -0.36 14.71
C PHE A 408 -36.95 -0.27 14.19
N TRP A 409 -37.19 0.44 13.09
CA TRP A 409 -38.53 0.58 12.49
C TRP A 409 -39.16 -0.76 12.14
N LYS A 410 -38.38 -1.67 11.55
CA LYS A 410 -38.84 -3.03 11.23
C LYS A 410 -39.21 -3.84 12.47
N LEU A 411 -38.50 -3.64 13.58
CA LEU A 411 -38.68 -4.39 14.82
C LEU A 411 -39.64 -3.74 15.81
N VAL A 412 -40.20 -2.54 15.53
CA VAL A 412 -41.09 -1.83 16.47
C VAL A 412 -42.17 -2.75 17.07
N PRO A 413 -42.96 -3.54 16.30
CA PRO A 413 -43.99 -4.41 16.88
C PRO A 413 -43.42 -5.44 17.84
N ALA A 414 -42.33 -6.11 17.44
CA ALA A 414 -41.65 -7.13 18.24
C ALA A 414 -41.01 -6.56 19.51
N LEU A 415 -40.42 -5.37 19.42
CA LEU A 415 -39.83 -4.65 20.54
C LEU A 415 -40.90 -4.23 21.54
N LEU A 416 -42.04 -3.69 21.08
CA LEU A 416 -43.15 -3.31 21.94
C LEU A 416 -43.73 -4.52 22.69
N GLN A 417 -43.93 -5.65 22.00
CA GLN A 417 -44.39 -6.89 22.62
C GLN A 417 -43.39 -7.37 23.69
N HIS A 418 -42.12 -7.56 23.31
CA HIS A 418 -41.13 -8.15 24.20
C HIS A 418 -40.85 -7.26 25.41
N PHE A 419 -40.71 -5.94 25.23
CA PHE A 419 -40.55 -5.04 26.37
C PHE A 419 -41.80 -5.01 27.26
N GLY A 420 -43.00 -5.24 26.71
CA GLY A 420 -44.23 -5.37 27.48
C GLY A 420 -44.23 -6.63 28.35
N GLU A 421 -43.84 -7.76 27.78
CA GLU A 421 -43.70 -9.04 28.50
C GLU A 421 -42.67 -8.95 29.63
N LEU A 422 -41.54 -8.27 29.40
CA LEU A 422 -40.51 -8.04 30.42
C LEU A 422 -41.00 -7.19 31.60
N GLN A 423 -42.04 -6.38 31.44
CA GLN A 423 -42.60 -5.65 32.59
C GLN A 423 -43.37 -6.54 33.56
N ILE A 424 -43.86 -7.69 33.07
CA ILE A 424 -44.75 -8.58 33.82
C ILE A 424 -43.99 -9.82 34.29
N ASN A 425 -43.16 -10.40 33.42
CA ASN A 425 -42.62 -11.74 33.57
C ASN A 425 -41.11 -11.78 33.84
N SER A 426 -40.43 -10.63 33.95
CA SER A 426 -38.98 -10.58 34.17
C SER A 426 -38.62 -10.81 35.64
N HIS A 427 -37.70 -11.75 35.88
CA HIS A 427 -37.06 -11.96 37.19
C HIS A 427 -35.90 -11.00 37.46
N SER A 428 -35.50 -10.19 36.47
CA SER A 428 -34.43 -9.19 36.60
C SER A 428 -35.01 -7.78 36.73
N SER A 429 -34.76 -7.16 37.89
CA SER A 429 -35.18 -5.78 38.17
C SER A 429 -34.53 -4.77 37.21
N ASP A 430 -33.28 -5.00 36.81
CA ASP A 430 -32.55 -4.20 35.82
C ASP A 430 -33.20 -4.30 34.43
N ALA A 431 -33.50 -5.52 33.97
CA ALA A 431 -34.14 -5.72 32.67
C ALA A 431 -35.55 -5.10 32.63
N THR A 432 -36.32 -5.23 33.71
CA THR A 432 -37.64 -4.62 33.87
C THR A 432 -37.56 -3.09 33.78
N SER A 433 -36.57 -2.49 34.48
CA SER A 433 -36.37 -1.04 34.50
C SER A 433 -35.95 -0.49 33.14
N LYS A 434 -35.01 -1.17 32.46
CA LYS A 434 -34.59 -0.82 31.09
C LYS A 434 -35.74 -0.94 30.09
N ALA A 435 -36.49 -2.04 30.12
CA ALA A 435 -37.66 -2.25 29.26
C ALA A 435 -38.74 -1.17 29.47
N LYS A 436 -38.97 -0.74 30.71
CA LYS A 436 -39.85 0.39 31.04
C LYS A 436 -39.37 1.71 30.45
N GLY A 437 -38.08 1.99 30.56
CA GLY A 437 -37.45 3.16 29.92
C GLY A 437 -37.60 3.15 28.41
N PHE A 438 -37.30 2.02 27.76
CA PHE A 438 -37.42 1.88 26.31
C PHE A 438 -38.85 2.05 25.83
N LEU A 439 -39.82 1.40 26.48
CA LEU A 439 -41.24 1.55 26.15
C LEU A 439 -41.74 2.98 26.30
N LYS A 440 -41.29 3.70 27.34
CA LYS A 440 -41.66 5.12 27.53
C LYS A 440 -41.21 5.97 26.35
N LYS A 441 -39.98 5.76 25.86
CA LYS A 441 -39.45 6.47 24.68
C LYS A 441 -40.18 6.06 23.39
N MET A 442 -40.37 4.76 23.15
CA MET A 442 -41.07 4.24 21.97
C MET A 442 -42.54 4.66 21.89
N LYS A 443 -43.19 4.96 23.03
CA LYS A 443 -44.56 5.48 23.07
C LYS A 443 -44.65 7.01 22.95
N SER A 444 -43.53 7.73 22.95
CA SER A 444 -43.51 9.19 22.79
C SER A 444 -43.72 9.58 21.32
N PRO A 445 -44.80 10.30 20.98
CA PRO A 445 -45.04 10.74 19.59
C PRO A 445 -43.90 11.62 19.06
N GLN A 446 -43.33 12.46 19.93
CA GLN A 446 -42.23 13.35 19.58
C GLN A 446 -40.97 12.56 19.23
N PHE A 447 -40.63 11.54 20.03
CA PHE A 447 -39.48 10.68 19.75
C PHE A 447 -39.62 9.92 18.42
N LEU A 448 -40.81 9.41 18.13
CA LEU A 448 -41.08 8.72 16.86
C LEU A 448 -41.00 9.66 15.65
N LYS A 449 -41.51 10.89 15.77
CA LYS A 449 -41.37 11.93 14.73
C LYS A 449 -39.89 12.25 14.48
N ASP A 450 -39.13 12.51 15.54
CA ASP A 450 -37.71 12.82 15.42
C ASP A 450 -36.93 11.65 14.81
N THR A 451 -37.22 10.40 15.23
CA THR A 451 -36.58 9.20 14.69
C THR A 451 -36.90 9.00 13.21
N ALA A 452 -38.13 9.29 12.78
CA ALA A 452 -38.54 9.18 11.37
C ALA A 452 -37.78 10.21 10.52
N MET A 453 -37.71 11.45 10.98
CA MET A 453 -36.96 12.52 10.31
C MET A 453 -35.46 12.23 10.24
N THR A 454 -34.86 11.74 11.32
CA THR A 454 -33.46 11.29 11.30
C THR A 454 -33.27 10.18 10.27
N THR A 455 -34.22 9.26 10.14
CA THR A 455 -34.14 8.18 9.13
C THR A 455 -34.08 8.74 7.71
N ASP A 456 -34.89 9.74 7.39
CA ASP A 456 -34.92 10.36 6.06
C ASP A 456 -33.63 11.14 5.73
N ILE A 457 -33.09 11.90 6.70
CA ILE A 457 -31.83 12.63 6.51
C ILE A 457 -30.66 11.66 6.36
N VAL A 458 -30.55 10.69 7.29
CA VAL A 458 -29.46 9.71 7.28
C VAL A 458 -29.53 8.84 6.03
N MET A 459 -30.72 8.56 5.47
CA MET A 459 -30.84 7.88 4.18
C MET A 459 -30.16 8.64 3.05
N ARG A 460 -30.36 9.97 2.96
CA ARG A 460 -29.72 10.81 1.94
C ARG A 460 -28.20 10.83 2.13
N LEU A 461 -27.76 11.03 3.37
CA LEU A 461 -26.33 11.00 3.72
C LEU A 461 -25.69 9.64 3.44
N LYS A 462 -26.40 8.54 3.68
CA LYS A 462 -25.91 7.18 3.39
C LYS A 462 -25.67 6.98 1.90
N LYS A 463 -26.54 7.52 1.04
CA LYS A 463 -26.32 7.50 -0.42
C LYS A 463 -25.07 8.29 -0.81
N ALA A 464 -24.85 9.45 -0.19
CA ALA A 464 -23.64 10.25 -0.39
C ALA A 464 -22.38 9.51 0.11
N SER A 465 -22.37 9.03 1.36
CA SER A 465 -21.25 8.28 1.97
C SER A 465 -20.84 7.08 1.11
N MET A 466 -21.80 6.26 0.67
CA MET A 466 -21.52 5.11 -0.21
C MET A 466 -20.98 5.52 -1.58
N PHE A 467 -21.38 6.67 -2.12
CA PHE A 467 -20.84 7.18 -3.38
C PHE A 467 -19.39 7.65 -3.21
N LEU A 468 -19.09 8.38 -2.13
CA LEU A 468 -17.75 8.91 -1.83
C LEU A 468 -16.70 7.80 -1.61
N GLN A 469 -17.12 6.56 -1.39
CA GLN A 469 -16.25 5.39 -1.20
C GLN A 469 -16.02 4.58 -2.49
N LYS A 470 -16.57 5.01 -3.63
CA LYS A 470 -16.38 4.33 -4.92
C LYS A 470 -14.99 4.58 -5.48
N ASN A 471 -14.31 3.50 -5.87
CA ASN A 471 -12.94 3.51 -6.40
C ASN A 471 -12.72 4.34 -7.67
N SER A 472 -13.81 4.67 -8.37
CA SER A 472 -13.81 5.38 -9.64
C SER A 472 -14.28 6.83 -9.53
N CYS A 473 -14.49 7.37 -8.32
CA CYS A 473 -14.97 8.75 -8.19
C CYS A 473 -13.81 9.75 -8.19
N SER A 474 -13.99 10.83 -8.96
CA SER A 474 -13.10 11.98 -8.94
C SER A 474 -13.47 12.95 -7.81
N ILE A 475 -12.58 13.88 -7.51
CA ILE A 475 -12.84 14.99 -6.57
C ILE A 475 -14.06 15.81 -7.01
N ALA A 476 -14.23 16.02 -8.32
CA ALA A 476 -15.37 16.74 -8.87
C ALA A 476 -16.70 16.00 -8.65
N ASP A 477 -16.70 14.68 -8.80
CA ASP A 477 -17.87 13.84 -8.51
C ASP A 477 -18.29 13.93 -7.05
N CYS A 478 -17.30 13.90 -6.16
CA CYS A 478 -17.53 14.00 -4.74
C CYS A 478 -18.06 15.38 -4.32
N GLN A 479 -17.49 16.47 -4.87
CA GLN A 479 -17.99 17.83 -4.64
C GLN A 479 -19.45 17.98 -5.06
N GLU A 480 -19.83 17.45 -6.22
CA GLU A 480 -21.21 17.53 -6.71
C GLU A 480 -22.16 16.68 -5.87
N VAL A 481 -21.74 15.50 -5.42
CA VAL A 481 -22.56 14.66 -4.54
C VAL A 481 -22.80 15.33 -3.19
N VAL A 482 -21.77 15.92 -2.58
CA VAL A 482 -21.91 16.65 -1.31
C VAL A 482 -22.83 17.87 -1.51
N LYS A 483 -22.66 18.62 -2.59
CA LYS A 483 -23.55 19.75 -2.92
C LYS A 483 -25.00 19.29 -3.08
N SER A 484 -25.25 18.22 -3.84
CA SER A 484 -26.60 17.67 -4.05
C SER A 484 -27.26 17.15 -2.77
N ALA A 485 -26.46 16.65 -1.82
CA ALA A 485 -26.96 16.20 -0.52
C ALA A 485 -27.40 17.37 0.38
N VAL A 486 -26.88 18.57 0.11
CA VAL A 486 -27.07 19.81 0.87
C VAL A 486 -28.14 20.72 0.24
N THR A 487 -28.33 20.66 -1.08
CA THR A 487 -29.33 21.47 -1.77
C THR A 487 -30.74 20.93 -1.52
N ASN A 488 -31.54 21.71 -0.80
CA ASN A 488 -32.99 21.54 -0.71
C ASN A 488 -33.61 21.87 -2.07
N GLU A 489 -33.93 20.88 -2.90
CA GLU A 489 -35.08 21.03 -3.80
C GLU A 489 -36.32 20.99 -2.90
N GLY A 490 -36.66 22.15 -2.33
CA GLY A 490 -37.86 22.34 -1.54
C GLY A 490 -39.07 22.40 -2.45
N GLU A 491 -39.97 21.43 -2.30
CA GLU A 491 -41.38 21.71 -2.55
C GLU A 491 -41.85 22.72 -1.49
N ASP A 492 -42.60 23.74 -1.90
CA ASP A 492 -43.22 24.72 -1.00
C ASP A 492 -43.99 23.98 0.10
N VAL A 493 -43.49 24.04 1.33
CA VAL A 493 -44.13 23.40 2.47
C VAL A 493 -45.11 24.39 3.10
N ASP A 494 -46.35 23.94 3.25
CA ASP A 494 -47.46 24.67 3.88
C ASP A 494 -47.06 25.24 5.26
N PRO A 495 -47.27 26.55 5.52
CA PRO A 495 -46.95 27.20 6.80
C PRO A 495 -47.70 26.63 8.02
N ALA A 496 -48.65 25.71 7.86
CA ALA A 496 -49.42 25.14 8.97
C ALA A 496 -48.69 24.07 9.84
N ILE A 497 -47.42 23.72 9.58
CA ILE A 497 -46.67 22.66 10.30
C ILE A 497 -45.43 23.25 11.00
N ASP A 498 -45.66 24.14 11.97
CA ASP A 498 -44.65 25.13 12.38
C ASP A 498 -43.45 24.59 13.21
N GLU A 499 -43.68 23.84 14.29
CA GLU A 499 -42.59 23.54 15.24
C GLU A 499 -41.68 22.38 14.82
N THR A 500 -42.24 21.34 14.20
CA THR A 500 -41.45 20.16 13.81
C THR A 500 -40.61 20.45 12.57
N ILE A 501 -41.13 21.25 11.64
CA ILE A 501 -40.37 21.72 10.47
C ILE A 501 -39.26 22.69 10.91
N ALA A 502 -39.53 23.57 11.88
CA ALA A 502 -38.49 24.46 12.41
C ALA A 502 -37.31 23.69 13.03
N ARG A 503 -37.58 22.63 13.81
CA ARG A 503 -36.53 21.73 14.35
C ARG A 503 -35.76 21.02 13.24
N PHE A 504 -36.45 20.60 12.19
CA PHE A 504 -35.85 19.93 11.03
C PHE A 504 -34.94 20.87 10.24
N LYS A 505 -35.40 22.10 9.97
CA LYS A 505 -34.61 23.13 9.28
C LYS A 505 -33.34 23.47 10.05
N ASN A 506 -33.41 23.58 11.38
CA ASN A 506 -32.23 23.80 12.23
C ASN A 506 -31.18 22.68 12.07
N VAL A 507 -31.59 21.41 12.10
CA VAL A 507 -30.66 20.28 11.88
C VAL A 507 -30.02 20.32 10.49
N ILE A 508 -30.81 20.64 9.46
CA ILE A 508 -30.29 20.79 8.10
C ILE A 508 -29.29 21.94 8.05
N ASP A 509 -29.60 23.10 8.62
CA ASP A 509 -28.71 24.27 8.63
C ASP A 509 -27.39 23.97 9.36
N LEU A 510 -27.45 23.25 10.49
CA LEU A 510 -26.26 22.76 11.20
C LEU A 510 -25.41 21.82 10.33
N LEU A 511 -26.05 20.88 9.63
CA LEU A 511 -25.39 19.94 8.73
C LEU A 511 -24.78 20.64 7.53
N VAL A 512 -25.49 21.58 6.90
CA VAL A 512 -24.98 22.43 5.81
C VAL A 512 -23.74 23.20 6.29
N SER A 513 -23.82 23.83 7.46
CA SER A 513 -22.71 24.57 8.06
C SER A 513 -21.50 23.66 8.33
N ALA A 514 -21.72 22.49 8.93
CA ALA A 514 -20.67 21.50 9.21
C ALA A 514 -20.02 20.96 7.92
N LEU A 515 -20.82 20.70 6.88
CA LEU A 515 -20.32 20.28 5.57
C LEU A 515 -19.52 21.40 4.91
N ASN A 516 -20.03 22.63 4.83
CA ASN A 516 -19.31 23.76 4.25
C ASN A 516 -17.98 24.02 4.96
N LYS A 517 -17.98 23.99 6.29
CA LYS A 517 -16.76 24.15 7.10
C LYS A 517 -15.76 23.05 6.80
N ARG A 518 -16.19 21.78 6.81
CA ARG A 518 -15.27 20.67 6.60
C ARG A 518 -14.83 20.52 5.18
N PHE A 519 -15.62 20.90 4.17
CA PHE A 519 -15.30 20.81 2.73
C PHE A 519 -14.63 22.06 2.15
N ALA A 520 -14.47 23.12 2.95
CA ALA A 520 -13.75 24.32 2.55
C ALA A 520 -12.35 23.99 1.98
N LEU A 521 -12.01 24.67 0.88
CA LEU A 521 -10.69 24.57 0.26
C LEU A 521 -9.72 25.53 0.96
N ASN A 522 -8.50 25.06 1.23
CA ASN A 522 -7.43 25.90 1.74
C ASN A 522 -6.61 26.51 0.59
N ASP A 523 -5.65 27.39 0.92
CA ASP A 523 -4.80 28.06 -0.08
C ASP A 523 -4.04 27.08 -1.00
N LYS A 524 -3.64 25.92 -0.47
CA LYS A 524 -2.92 24.88 -1.22
C LYS A 524 -3.86 24.04 -2.11
N GLN A 525 -5.17 24.22 -2.01
CA GLN A 525 -6.20 23.47 -2.72
C GLN A 525 -7.10 24.36 -3.58
N LYS A 526 -6.76 25.64 -3.75
CA LYS A 526 -7.59 26.61 -4.49
C LYS A 526 -7.89 26.18 -5.93
N HIS A 527 -6.95 25.49 -6.57
CA HIS A 527 -7.13 24.96 -7.93
C HIS A 527 -8.27 23.94 -8.04
N LEU A 528 -8.63 23.25 -6.94
CA LEU A 528 -9.75 22.31 -6.91
C LEU A 528 -11.13 22.98 -7.04
N GLN A 529 -11.21 24.31 -7.10
CA GLN A 529 -12.46 25.00 -7.43
C GLN A 529 -12.77 24.96 -8.94
N TRP A 530 -11.74 24.78 -9.79
CA TRP A 530 -11.83 24.81 -11.24
C TRP A 530 -12.12 23.43 -11.87
N ILE A 531 -12.14 22.35 -11.09
CA ILE A 531 -12.30 20.99 -11.62
C ILE A 531 -13.75 20.62 -11.96
N ARG A 532 -14.69 21.56 -11.87
CA ARG A 532 -16.13 21.27 -11.96
C ARG A 532 -16.53 20.63 -13.28
N PHE A 533 -15.84 20.98 -14.37
CA PHE A 533 -16.04 20.39 -15.69
C PHE A 533 -15.70 18.90 -15.73
N LEU A 534 -14.87 18.39 -14.81
CA LEU A 534 -14.51 16.97 -14.77
C LEU A 534 -15.72 16.08 -14.45
N ASN A 535 -16.72 16.59 -13.74
CA ASN A 535 -17.98 15.87 -13.59
C ASN A 535 -18.89 16.14 -14.79
N LEU A 536 -19.15 15.11 -15.60
CA LEU A 536 -19.96 15.21 -16.82
C LEU A 536 -21.44 15.58 -16.56
N ARG A 537 -21.95 15.49 -15.33
CA ARG A 537 -23.30 15.97 -14.94
C ARG A 537 -23.38 17.48 -14.81
N ASN A 538 -22.24 18.14 -14.61
CA ASN A 538 -22.17 19.60 -14.54
C ASN A 538 -22.17 20.25 -15.94
N TRP A 539 -22.11 19.46 -17.00
CA TRP A 539 -22.09 19.97 -18.37
C TRP A 539 -23.47 20.53 -18.77
N PRO A 540 -23.52 21.77 -19.30
CA PRO A 540 -24.78 22.48 -19.54
C PRO A 540 -25.57 21.86 -20.70
N VAL A 541 -26.87 21.65 -20.50
CA VAL A 541 -27.71 21.04 -21.54
C VAL A 541 -27.84 21.90 -22.82
N ARG A 542 -27.72 23.23 -22.71
CA ARG A 542 -27.96 24.17 -23.83
C ARG A 542 -26.87 25.23 -24.06
N GLN A 543 -26.18 25.69 -23.01
CA GLN A 543 -25.24 26.82 -23.11
C GLN A 543 -23.80 26.33 -23.05
N LEU A 544 -23.22 26.01 -24.21
CA LEU A 544 -21.84 25.51 -24.31
C LEU A 544 -20.77 26.61 -24.37
N GLN A 545 -21.11 27.76 -24.96
CA GLN A 545 -20.13 28.82 -25.21
C GLN A 545 -19.53 29.33 -23.90
N GLY A 546 -18.20 29.34 -23.79
CA GLY A 546 -17.50 29.77 -22.57
C GLY A 546 -17.50 28.75 -21.42
N PHE A 547 -18.18 27.61 -21.55
CA PHE A 547 -18.28 26.65 -20.46
C PHE A 547 -16.93 26.03 -20.14
N GLY A 548 -16.45 26.27 -18.92
CA GLY A 548 -15.22 25.69 -18.40
C GLY A 548 -13.94 26.29 -18.97
N ASP A 549 -14.00 27.30 -19.84
CA ASP A 549 -12.80 27.81 -20.53
C ASP A 549 -11.79 28.44 -19.56
N ASP A 550 -12.26 29.29 -18.64
CA ASP A 550 -11.42 29.86 -17.60
C ASP A 550 -10.90 28.80 -16.63
N ASP A 551 -11.76 27.84 -16.28
CA ASP A 551 -11.44 26.75 -15.36
C ASP A 551 -10.31 25.87 -15.91
N VAL A 552 -10.44 25.43 -17.17
CA VAL A 552 -9.44 24.61 -17.87
C VAL A 552 -8.15 25.40 -18.06
N ASN A 553 -8.21 26.64 -18.53
CA ASN A 553 -7.03 27.50 -18.70
C ASN A 553 -6.24 27.70 -17.39
N ASN A 554 -6.94 27.94 -16.28
CA ASN A 554 -6.32 28.09 -14.98
C ASN A 554 -5.66 26.79 -14.49
N LEU A 555 -6.28 25.64 -14.74
CA LEU A 555 -5.74 24.33 -14.38
C LEU A 555 -4.52 23.95 -15.25
N LEU A 556 -4.57 24.20 -16.55
CA LEU A 556 -3.44 24.01 -17.46
C LEU A 556 -2.24 24.82 -17.00
N LYS A 557 -2.44 26.10 -16.67
CA LYS A 557 -1.37 26.97 -16.13
C LYS A 557 -0.83 26.48 -14.79
N HIS A 558 -1.71 26.02 -13.89
CA HIS A 558 -1.32 25.54 -12.58
C HIS A 558 -0.46 24.27 -12.66
N PHE A 559 -0.86 23.31 -13.51
CA PHE A 559 -0.18 22.02 -13.67
C PHE A 559 0.81 21.96 -14.83
N LEU A 560 1.11 23.10 -15.47
CA LEU A 560 2.03 23.18 -16.61
C LEU A 560 3.37 22.45 -16.39
N PRO A 561 4.02 22.51 -15.20
CA PRO A 561 5.27 21.78 -15.00
C PRO A 561 5.14 20.26 -15.12
N TYR A 562 4.02 19.67 -14.68
CA TYR A 562 3.77 18.24 -14.88
C TYR A 562 3.42 17.92 -16.32
N LEU A 563 2.52 18.71 -16.92
CA LEU A 563 2.02 18.47 -18.26
C LEU A 563 3.13 18.57 -19.31
N SER A 564 3.94 19.63 -19.22
CA SER A 564 5.08 19.83 -20.12
C SER A 564 6.18 18.77 -19.92
N ALA A 565 6.46 18.34 -18.68
CA ALA A 565 7.43 17.27 -18.44
C ALA A 565 6.94 15.92 -19.01
N ALA A 566 5.65 15.60 -18.81
CA ALA A 566 5.04 14.39 -19.34
C ALA A 566 5.04 14.39 -20.88
N TYR A 567 4.66 15.51 -21.51
CA TYR A 567 4.60 15.63 -22.96
C TYR A 567 5.98 15.65 -23.62
N ASN A 568 6.94 16.43 -23.09
CA ASN A 568 8.30 16.48 -23.63
C ASN A 568 9.05 15.13 -23.54
N SER A 569 8.63 14.24 -22.63
CA SER A 569 9.17 12.88 -22.57
C SER A 569 8.78 12.00 -23.78
N ALA A 570 7.87 12.48 -24.63
CA ALA A 570 7.42 11.85 -25.87
C ALA A 570 8.11 12.38 -27.15
N ASP A 571 9.28 13.03 -27.03
CA ASP A 571 10.09 13.58 -28.14
C ASP A 571 9.44 14.75 -28.94
N VAL A 572 8.40 15.40 -28.39
CA VAL A 572 7.77 16.59 -28.98
C VAL A 572 8.02 17.81 -28.08
N ILE A 573 8.73 18.81 -28.59
CA ILE A 573 8.93 20.09 -27.91
C ILE A 573 7.92 21.09 -28.49
N GLU A 574 6.85 21.36 -27.75
CA GLU A 574 5.89 22.40 -28.13
C GLU A 574 6.17 23.71 -27.41
N GLU A 575 6.14 24.81 -28.18
CA GLU A 575 6.37 26.16 -27.67
C GLU A 575 5.15 26.71 -26.89
N ASP A 576 3.92 26.22 -27.14
CA ASP A 576 2.68 26.68 -26.47
C ASP A 576 1.68 25.54 -26.14
N PHE A 577 2.06 24.65 -25.22
CA PHE A 577 1.19 23.54 -24.73
C PHE A 577 -0.21 24.02 -24.28
N VAL A 578 -0.29 25.19 -23.63
CA VAL A 578 -1.55 25.71 -23.09
C VAL A 578 -2.48 26.15 -24.23
N GLY A 579 -1.93 26.81 -25.25
CA GLY A 579 -2.68 27.20 -26.45
C GLY A 579 -3.29 26.01 -27.16
N GLU A 580 -2.50 24.97 -27.43
CA GLU A 580 -2.96 23.75 -28.11
C GLU A 580 -4.04 23.02 -27.29
N ALA A 581 -3.81 22.81 -25.99
CA ALA A 581 -4.81 22.19 -25.11
C ALA A 581 -6.14 22.97 -25.04
N MET A 582 -6.10 24.29 -25.14
CA MET A 582 -7.32 25.12 -25.16
C MET A 582 -8.07 25.03 -26.49
N LEU A 583 -7.36 24.89 -27.63
CA LEU A 583 -7.97 24.63 -28.93
C LEU A 583 -8.64 23.26 -28.95
N GLU A 584 -7.93 22.24 -28.48
CA GLU A 584 -8.45 20.87 -28.35
C GLU A 584 -9.70 20.83 -27.46
N TRP A 585 -9.69 21.54 -26.32
CA TRP A 585 -10.85 21.65 -25.44
C TRP A 585 -12.08 22.20 -26.16
N ASP A 586 -11.92 23.25 -26.97
CA ASP A 586 -13.03 23.86 -27.71
C ASP A 586 -13.58 22.95 -28.81
N GLU A 587 -12.68 22.29 -29.55
CA GLU A 587 -13.05 21.35 -30.59
C GLU A 587 -13.72 20.09 -30.01
N LEU A 588 -13.17 19.54 -28.92
CA LEU A 588 -13.71 18.37 -28.22
C LEU A 588 -15.12 18.62 -27.70
N LYS A 589 -15.34 19.76 -27.02
CA LYS A 589 -16.68 20.20 -26.60
C LYS A 589 -17.64 20.20 -27.79
N THR A 590 -17.26 20.84 -28.88
CA THR A 590 -18.11 20.97 -30.08
C THR A 590 -18.45 19.60 -30.67
N LYS A 591 -17.47 18.69 -30.79
CA LYS A 591 -17.65 17.32 -31.28
C LYS A 591 -18.59 16.50 -30.38
N ILE A 592 -18.36 16.52 -29.06
CA ILE A 592 -19.18 15.80 -28.08
C ILE A 592 -20.64 16.26 -28.15
N TYR A 593 -20.89 17.57 -28.16
CA TYR A 593 -22.25 18.11 -28.23
C TYR A 593 -22.91 17.85 -29.57
N GLY A 594 -22.16 17.94 -30.68
CA GLY A 594 -22.66 17.63 -32.01
C GLY A 594 -23.15 16.18 -32.14
N ARG A 595 -22.45 15.23 -31.49
CA ARG A 595 -22.77 13.80 -31.57
C ARG A 595 -23.82 13.34 -30.56
N TYR A 596 -23.65 13.68 -29.28
CA TYR A 596 -24.48 13.15 -28.20
C TYR A 596 -25.61 14.10 -27.79
N GLY A 597 -25.41 15.40 -27.98
CA GLY A 597 -26.29 16.44 -27.45
C GLY A 597 -26.20 16.58 -25.92
N GLY A 598 -26.40 17.80 -25.41
CA GLY A 598 -26.18 18.11 -23.99
C GLY A 598 -27.01 17.28 -22.99
N LYS A 599 -28.15 16.71 -23.38
CA LYS A 599 -28.99 15.88 -22.50
C LYS A 599 -28.43 14.47 -22.23
N ASN A 600 -27.57 13.97 -23.11
CA ASN A 600 -27.11 12.57 -23.07
C ASN A 600 -25.69 12.42 -22.54
N ILE A 601 -24.90 13.50 -22.50
CA ILE A 601 -23.50 13.51 -22.02
C ILE A 601 -23.36 12.79 -20.67
N ALA A 602 -24.11 13.25 -19.67
CA ALA A 602 -24.06 12.70 -18.31
C ALA A 602 -24.57 11.25 -18.18
N LYS A 603 -25.30 10.74 -19.19
CA LYS A 603 -25.93 9.42 -19.17
C LYS A 603 -25.12 8.38 -19.94
N GLU A 604 -24.49 8.80 -21.03
CA GLU A 604 -23.88 7.91 -22.02
C GLU A 604 -22.35 7.95 -22.01
N LEU A 605 -21.75 9.02 -21.47
CA LEU A 605 -20.30 9.23 -21.53
C LEU A 605 -19.61 9.03 -20.19
N THR A 606 -18.37 8.56 -20.28
CA THR A 606 -17.35 8.58 -19.24
C THR A 606 -16.08 9.18 -19.83
N TRP A 607 -15.13 9.62 -18.99
CA TRP A 607 -13.83 10.05 -19.50
C TRP A 607 -13.10 8.94 -20.25
N GLN A 608 -13.33 7.68 -19.89
CA GLN A 608 -12.83 6.55 -20.64
C GLN A 608 -13.42 6.47 -22.05
N SER A 609 -14.74 6.58 -22.21
CA SER A 609 -15.35 6.56 -23.55
C SER A 609 -14.93 7.77 -24.39
N ILE A 610 -14.78 8.94 -23.76
CA ILE A 610 -14.29 10.17 -24.41
C ILE A 610 -12.85 9.97 -24.91
N ASN A 611 -11.95 9.45 -24.07
CA ASN A 611 -10.57 9.15 -24.48
C ASN A 611 -10.51 8.14 -25.64
N VAL A 612 -11.32 7.07 -25.59
CA VAL A 612 -11.35 6.06 -26.65
C VAL A 612 -11.83 6.64 -27.99
N GLU A 613 -12.81 7.54 -27.96
CA GLU A 613 -13.43 8.07 -29.17
C GLU A 613 -12.69 9.30 -29.74
N PHE A 614 -12.23 10.20 -28.88
CA PHE A 614 -11.68 11.50 -29.26
C PHE A 614 -10.20 11.70 -28.88
N GLY A 615 -9.56 10.69 -28.28
CA GLY A 615 -8.17 10.73 -27.83
C GLY A 615 -7.18 11.35 -28.83
N PRO A 616 -7.16 10.90 -30.10
CA PRO A 616 -6.22 11.43 -31.10
C PRO A 616 -6.39 12.91 -31.43
N ASP A 617 -7.55 13.50 -31.14
CA ASP A 617 -7.88 14.88 -31.46
C ASP A 617 -7.73 15.82 -30.25
N ALA A 618 -7.41 15.29 -29.06
CA ALA A 618 -7.43 16.04 -27.81
C ALA A 618 -6.35 15.57 -26.82
N GLU A 619 -5.15 15.26 -27.32
CA GLU A 619 -4.09 14.64 -26.52
C GLU A 619 -3.66 15.53 -25.34
N HIS A 620 -3.41 16.81 -25.58
CA HIS A 620 -2.95 17.76 -24.56
C HIS A 620 -3.99 18.01 -23.47
N PHE A 621 -5.25 18.18 -23.88
CA PHE A 621 -6.35 18.37 -22.94
C PHE A 621 -6.63 17.11 -22.13
N LEU A 622 -6.59 15.92 -22.75
CA LEU A 622 -6.85 14.67 -22.06
C LEU A 622 -5.73 14.27 -21.09
N LEU A 623 -4.49 14.75 -21.30
CA LEU A 623 -3.43 14.68 -20.28
C LEU A 623 -3.82 15.41 -18.99
N LEU A 624 -4.46 16.59 -19.09
CA LEU A 624 -4.99 17.28 -17.91
C LEU A 624 -6.07 16.45 -17.23
N VAL A 625 -6.97 15.82 -18.00
CA VAL A 625 -8.02 14.96 -17.45
C VAL A 625 -7.41 13.80 -16.66
N ASP A 626 -6.43 13.08 -17.21
CA ASP A 626 -5.76 11.98 -16.53
C ASP A 626 -5.00 12.45 -15.28
N LEU A 627 -4.35 13.62 -15.33
CA LEU A 627 -3.72 14.22 -14.15
C LEU A 627 -4.74 14.47 -13.03
N LEU A 628 -5.89 15.07 -13.36
CA LEU A 628 -6.94 15.39 -12.38
C LEU A 628 -7.61 14.15 -11.81
N LEU A 629 -7.85 13.13 -12.63
CA LEU A 629 -8.40 11.84 -12.18
C LEU A 629 -7.42 11.05 -11.31
N THR A 630 -6.13 11.31 -11.46
CA THR A 630 -5.07 10.71 -10.63
C THR A 630 -5.06 11.27 -9.20
N ILE A 631 -5.63 12.45 -8.94
CA ILE A 631 -5.68 13.02 -7.59
C ILE A 631 -6.73 12.26 -6.75
N PRO A 632 -6.35 11.67 -5.60
CA PRO A 632 -7.24 10.81 -4.83
C PRO A 632 -8.37 11.60 -4.16
N ALA A 633 -9.61 11.14 -4.33
CA ALA A 633 -10.77 11.72 -3.66
C ALA A 633 -11.07 11.07 -2.29
N HIS A 634 -10.64 9.83 -2.07
CA HIS A 634 -10.98 9.03 -0.89
C HIS A 634 -9.81 8.16 -0.44
N SER A 635 -9.88 7.62 0.79
CA SER A 635 -9.00 6.58 1.32
C SER A 635 -9.65 5.18 1.38
N ALA A 636 -10.80 4.98 0.72
CA ALA A 636 -11.63 3.78 0.91
C ALA A 636 -10.96 2.44 0.53
N GLU A 637 -9.99 2.41 -0.40
CA GLU A 637 -9.25 1.18 -0.69
C GLU A 637 -8.35 0.74 0.47
N CYS A 638 -7.89 1.68 1.31
CA CYS A 638 -7.18 1.33 2.54
C CYS A 638 -8.09 0.55 3.50
N GLU A 639 -9.31 1.03 3.73
CA GLU A 639 -10.31 0.34 4.57
C GLU A 639 -10.65 -1.07 4.05
N ARG A 640 -10.76 -1.23 2.72
CA ARG A 640 -10.97 -2.55 2.09
C ARG A 640 -9.76 -3.46 2.30
N GLY A 641 -8.55 -2.91 2.16
CA GLY A 641 -7.32 -3.63 2.44
C GLY A 641 -7.20 -4.07 3.91
N PHE A 642 -7.65 -3.25 4.86
CA PHE A 642 -7.73 -3.63 6.27
C PHE A 642 -8.77 -4.72 6.53
N SER A 643 -9.92 -4.66 5.85
CA SER A 643 -10.93 -5.73 5.93
C SER A 643 -10.36 -7.07 5.45
N LEU A 644 -9.55 -7.03 4.39
CA LEU A 644 -8.83 -8.19 3.89
C LEU A 644 -7.71 -8.64 4.85
N LEU A 645 -6.98 -7.71 5.46
CA LEU A 645 -5.97 -8.01 6.49
C LEU A 645 -6.60 -8.77 7.66
N LYS A 646 -7.76 -8.34 8.16
CA LYS A 646 -8.52 -9.05 9.21
C LYS A 646 -8.87 -10.50 8.82
N THR A 647 -9.08 -10.75 7.52
CA THR A 647 -9.37 -12.09 6.99
C THR A 647 -8.11 -12.96 6.85
N ILE A 648 -6.98 -12.36 6.47
CA ILE A 648 -5.69 -13.07 6.30
C ILE A 648 -5.03 -13.33 7.66
N LYS A 649 -5.02 -12.34 8.54
CA LYS A 649 -4.36 -12.37 9.85
C LYS A 649 -5.40 -12.51 10.96
N THR A 650 -5.82 -13.75 11.16
CA THR A 650 -6.70 -14.14 12.26
C THR A 650 -5.91 -14.41 13.54
N ASP A 651 -6.58 -14.51 14.70
CA ASP A 651 -5.96 -14.92 15.97
C ASP A 651 -5.12 -16.20 15.85
N TRP A 652 -5.60 -17.15 15.04
CA TRP A 652 -4.96 -18.45 14.79
C TRP A 652 -3.89 -18.41 13.68
N ARG A 653 -3.84 -17.32 12.91
CA ARG A 653 -2.93 -17.10 11.78
C ARG A 653 -2.16 -15.76 11.93
N ASN A 654 -1.74 -15.45 13.15
CA ASN A 654 -1.08 -14.17 13.47
C ASN A 654 0.46 -14.20 13.32
N LYS A 655 1.06 -15.39 13.12
CA LYS A 655 2.52 -15.58 12.95
C LYS A 655 3.05 -15.37 11.53
N LEU A 656 2.24 -14.81 10.63
CA LEU A 656 2.71 -14.47 9.28
C LEU A 656 3.69 -13.29 9.35
N SER A 657 4.80 -13.37 8.60
CA SER A 657 5.69 -12.22 8.42
C SER A 657 5.00 -11.11 7.62
N ASP A 658 5.44 -9.87 7.80
CA ASP A 658 4.98 -8.70 7.02
C ASP A 658 5.01 -8.97 5.51
N SER A 659 6.08 -9.62 5.03
CA SER A 659 6.24 -10.00 3.62
C SER A 659 5.18 -11.00 3.15
N ALA A 660 4.89 -12.02 3.96
CA ALA A 660 3.88 -13.02 3.62
C ALA A 660 2.47 -12.43 3.63
N VAL A 661 2.16 -11.54 4.57
CA VAL A 661 0.89 -10.82 4.61
C VAL A 661 0.75 -9.91 3.38
N THR A 662 1.80 -9.15 3.06
CA THR A 662 1.85 -8.29 1.88
C THR A 662 1.65 -9.09 0.58
N ASP A 663 2.32 -10.24 0.45
CA ASP A 663 2.17 -11.12 -0.72
C ASP A 663 0.73 -11.68 -0.83
N LEU A 664 0.12 -12.09 0.28
CA LEU A 664 -1.26 -12.59 0.30
C LEU A 664 -2.28 -11.52 -0.02
N ILE A 665 -2.12 -10.31 0.52
CA ILE A 665 -2.96 -9.15 0.19
C ILE A 665 -2.84 -8.84 -1.30
N ARG A 666 -1.61 -8.74 -1.81
CA ARG A 666 -1.34 -8.48 -3.23
C ARG A 666 -2.00 -9.51 -4.14
N ILE A 667 -1.85 -10.80 -3.84
CA ILE A 667 -2.52 -11.85 -4.61
C ILE A 667 -4.03 -11.68 -4.55
N THR A 668 -4.58 -11.38 -3.38
CA THR A 668 -6.02 -11.27 -3.20
C THR A 668 -6.62 -10.07 -3.90
N LEU A 669 -5.92 -8.93 -3.94
CA LEU A 669 -6.37 -7.72 -4.61
C LEU A 669 -6.06 -7.70 -6.11
N GLU A 670 -4.87 -8.13 -6.52
CA GLU A 670 -4.35 -7.86 -7.87
C GLU A 670 -4.38 -9.07 -8.82
N CYS A 671 -4.26 -10.31 -8.31
CA CYS A 671 -4.33 -11.48 -9.19
C CYS A 671 -5.75 -11.70 -9.71
N ALA A 672 -5.84 -12.27 -10.92
CA ALA A 672 -7.12 -12.73 -11.47
C ALA A 672 -7.77 -13.82 -10.59
N ASP A 673 -9.08 -14.01 -10.76
CA ASP A 673 -9.78 -15.12 -10.13
C ASP A 673 -9.17 -16.48 -10.49
N ILE A 674 -9.38 -17.47 -9.61
CA ILE A 674 -8.80 -18.83 -9.73
C ILE A 674 -9.03 -19.45 -11.12
N LYS A 675 -10.18 -19.18 -11.75
CA LYS A 675 -10.53 -19.68 -13.09
C LYS A 675 -9.68 -19.06 -14.21
N LEU A 676 -9.34 -17.77 -14.08
CA LEU A 676 -8.65 -16.98 -15.11
C LEU A 676 -7.15 -16.80 -14.81
N PHE A 677 -6.69 -17.26 -13.65
CA PHE A 677 -5.30 -17.12 -13.23
C PHE A 677 -4.34 -17.80 -14.22
N ASN A 678 -3.34 -17.04 -14.66
CA ASN A 678 -2.23 -17.52 -15.47
C ASN A 678 -0.95 -17.60 -14.60
N PRO A 679 -0.43 -18.80 -14.28
CA PRO A 679 0.76 -18.97 -13.46
C PRO A 679 2.07 -18.70 -14.19
N ASP A 680 2.06 -18.59 -15.53
CA ASP A 680 3.29 -18.58 -16.35
C ASP A 680 4.28 -17.45 -15.97
N PRO A 681 3.86 -16.18 -15.76
CA PRO A 681 4.78 -15.12 -15.34
C PRO A 681 5.50 -15.43 -14.02
N ALA A 682 4.78 -16.01 -13.06
CA ALA A 682 5.31 -16.39 -11.76
C ALA A 682 6.30 -17.57 -11.86
N ILE A 683 5.98 -18.56 -12.71
CA ILE A 683 6.88 -19.69 -13.00
C ILE A 683 8.17 -19.20 -13.67
N HIS A 684 8.07 -18.24 -14.60
CA HIS A 684 9.25 -17.65 -15.23
C HIS A 684 10.12 -16.90 -14.22
N ALA A 685 9.52 -16.13 -13.30
CA ALA A 685 10.26 -15.46 -12.22
C ALA A 685 10.96 -16.46 -11.29
N TRP A 686 10.24 -17.52 -10.87
CA TRP A 686 10.78 -18.61 -10.06
C TRP A 686 11.97 -19.30 -10.73
N ASN A 687 11.84 -19.62 -12.02
CA ASN A 687 12.90 -20.24 -12.81
C ASN A 687 14.13 -19.35 -12.93
N LYS A 688 13.97 -18.06 -13.27
CA LYS A 688 15.08 -17.09 -13.37
C LYS A 688 15.90 -17.02 -12.07
N ARG A 689 15.25 -17.08 -10.91
CA ARG A 689 15.92 -17.04 -9.59
C ARG A 689 16.55 -18.38 -9.21
N SER A 690 15.90 -19.50 -9.49
CA SER A 690 16.43 -20.84 -9.20
C SER A 690 17.73 -21.16 -9.97
N ILE A 691 17.91 -20.58 -11.17
CA ILE A 691 19.12 -20.74 -12.00
C ILE A 691 20.33 -19.97 -11.41
N ARG A 692 20.11 -18.85 -10.70
CA ARG A 692 21.20 -18.14 -10.00
C ARG A 692 21.69 -18.86 -8.73
N GLY A 693 20.88 -19.79 -8.19
CA GLY A 693 21.16 -20.54 -6.95
C GLY A 693 21.80 -21.92 -7.12
N ARG A 694 21.88 -22.48 -8.34
CA ARG A 694 22.56 -23.77 -8.56
C ARG A 694 24.01 -23.56 -8.97
N ARG A 695 24.94 -23.51 -8.00
CA ARG A 695 26.38 -23.74 -8.25
C ARG A 695 26.62 -25.25 -8.34
N PRO A 696 26.93 -25.84 -9.51
CA PRO A 696 27.16 -27.27 -9.66
C PRO A 696 28.66 -27.52 -9.52
N ASN A 697 29.17 -27.60 -8.27
CA ASN A 697 30.40 -28.33 -7.89
C ASN A 697 30.85 -27.89 -6.49
N GLN A 698 30.40 -28.60 -5.46
CA GLN A 698 31.24 -28.84 -4.29
C GLN A 698 31.09 -30.30 -3.89
N LYS A 699 32.21 -31.02 -3.93
CA LYS A 699 32.30 -32.46 -3.70
C LYS A 699 31.96 -32.79 -2.25
N ARG A 700 31.15 -33.85 -2.05
CA ARG A 700 31.00 -34.58 -0.78
C ARG A 700 32.39 -35.01 -0.28
N TRP A 701 32.72 -34.68 0.97
CA TRP A 701 33.72 -35.42 1.74
C TRP A 701 33.06 -35.98 2.99
N ARG A 702 33.11 -37.31 3.11
CA ARG A 702 32.89 -38.08 4.33
C ARG A 702 34.26 -38.58 4.77
N THR A 703 34.62 -38.45 6.04
CA THR A 703 35.62 -39.31 6.67
C THR A 703 35.33 -39.51 8.16
N HIS A 704 35.20 -40.78 8.54
CA HIS A 704 35.14 -41.31 9.91
C HIS A 704 36.52 -41.38 10.57
N LYS A 705 36.58 -41.25 11.91
CA LYS A 705 37.32 -42.12 12.88
C LYS A 705 37.13 -41.54 14.30
N LYS A 706 36.41 -42.16 15.25
CA LYS A 706 36.76 -43.27 16.19
C LYS A 706 38.02 -43.05 17.07
N SER A 707 37.75 -42.51 18.27
CA SER A 707 38.14 -42.95 19.64
C SER A 707 39.59 -43.30 20.00
N GLN A 708 40.08 -42.71 21.10
CA GLN A 708 40.69 -43.42 22.24
C GLN A 708 40.68 -42.56 23.52
N GLU A 709 40.42 -43.21 24.66
CA GLU A 709 40.29 -42.68 26.05
C GLU A 709 41.62 -42.15 26.64
N PRO A 710 41.60 -41.58 27.87
CA PRO A 710 41.84 -42.43 29.06
C PRO A 710 41.04 -42.10 30.35
N LEU A 711 41.01 -43.12 31.21
CA LEU A 711 40.55 -43.27 32.61
C LEU A 711 41.05 -42.15 33.56
N VAL A 712 40.44 -41.82 34.71
CA VAL A 712 40.35 -42.61 35.97
C VAL A 712 39.44 -41.91 37.02
N ALA A 713 38.64 -42.73 37.74
CA ALA A 713 38.07 -42.69 39.13
C ALA A 713 37.62 -41.36 39.79
N GLY A 714 36.55 -41.29 40.59
CA GLY A 714 35.76 -42.29 41.33
C GLY A 714 34.54 -41.58 42.00
N PRO A 715 33.74 -42.28 42.83
CA PRO A 715 32.28 -42.10 42.87
C PRO A 715 31.71 -41.65 44.23
N ASP A 716 30.37 -41.68 44.30
CA ASP A 716 29.47 -41.83 45.47
C ASP A 716 28.65 -40.57 45.81
N GLU A 717 27.33 -40.62 45.59
CA GLU A 717 26.26 -40.96 46.57
C GLU A 717 25.64 -39.63 47.09
N ASP A 718 24.37 -39.44 47.43
CA ASP A 718 23.09 -40.15 47.39
C ASP A 718 22.05 -39.11 47.92
N LEU A 719 20.74 -39.30 47.71
CA LEU A 719 19.63 -38.77 48.57
C LEU A 719 19.42 -37.23 48.64
N SER A 720 18.27 -36.63 48.95
CA SER A 720 16.86 -36.98 49.10
C SER A 720 16.07 -35.66 49.31
N VAL A 721 14.83 -35.66 48.83
CA VAL A 721 13.60 -34.97 49.32
C VAL A 721 13.69 -34.24 50.68
N SER A 722 13.16 -33.01 50.78
CA SER A 722 12.06 -32.64 51.70
C SER A 722 11.63 -31.17 51.62
N ASP A 723 10.33 -31.00 51.87
CA ASP A 723 9.46 -29.83 51.91
C ASP A 723 9.72 -28.81 53.05
N ASP A 724 8.78 -27.87 53.17
CA ASP A 724 8.45 -26.94 54.27
C ASP A 724 9.19 -25.59 54.30
N ALA A 725 8.61 -24.49 54.79
CA ALA A 725 7.24 -24.01 54.94
C ALA A 725 7.35 -22.53 55.34
N ASP A 726 6.27 -21.81 55.10
CA ASP A 726 5.69 -20.74 55.92
C ASP A 726 6.36 -19.38 56.21
N ALA A 727 5.44 -18.39 56.14
CA ALA A 727 5.25 -17.23 57.02
C ALA A 727 6.29 -16.09 56.94
N SER A 728 5.98 -14.81 57.16
CA SER A 728 4.78 -13.98 57.36
C SER A 728 5.31 -12.59 57.73
N ASP A 729 4.51 -11.53 57.52
CA ASP A 729 4.58 -10.23 58.23
C ASP A 729 5.85 -9.36 58.01
N SER A 730 5.87 -8.03 58.11
CA SER A 730 4.92 -6.98 58.51
C SER A 730 5.61 -5.62 58.19
N SER A 731 4.88 -4.63 57.67
CA SER A 731 4.61 -3.30 58.27
C SER A 731 5.76 -2.27 58.43
N ASP A 732 5.42 -1.03 58.03
CA ASP A 732 5.81 0.27 58.60
C ASP A 732 7.26 0.76 58.40
N SER A 733 7.60 2.05 58.28
CA SER A 733 6.90 3.34 58.08
C SER A 733 7.99 4.43 57.93
N ASP A 734 7.57 5.64 57.53
CA ASP A 734 8.15 6.96 57.88
C ASP A 734 9.43 7.45 57.15
N CYS A 735 9.34 8.54 56.34
CA CYS A 735 9.30 10.00 56.63
C CYS A 735 10.72 10.61 56.54
N ASP A 736 11.00 11.57 55.65
CA ASP A 736 10.95 13.04 55.82
C ASP A 736 11.79 13.63 54.65
N SER A 737 11.77 14.88 54.19
CA SER A 737 10.92 16.07 54.35
C SER A 737 11.46 17.15 53.35
N ASP A 738 10.65 18.20 53.13
CA ASP A 738 11.03 19.58 52.75
C ASP A 738 11.50 19.88 51.31
N SER A 739 11.07 20.95 50.61
CA SER A 739 10.59 22.26 51.05
C SER A 739 9.82 23.03 49.95
N HIS A 740 9.03 24.00 50.43
CA HIS A 740 8.13 24.96 49.78
C HIS A 740 8.66 25.84 48.65
N THR A 741 7.74 26.35 47.80
CA THR A 741 7.45 27.79 47.69
C THR A 741 6.12 28.07 46.97
N GLU A 742 5.29 28.89 47.62
CA GLU A 742 4.00 29.41 47.15
C GLU A 742 4.17 30.50 46.08
N THR A 743 3.18 30.67 45.19
CA THR A 743 2.68 32.00 44.79
C THR A 743 1.28 31.91 44.15
N THR A 744 0.29 32.35 44.93
CA THR A 744 -0.88 33.18 44.55
C THR A 744 -1.71 32.79 43.32
N SER A 745 -2.89 32.21 43.58
CA SER A 745 -4.05 32.12 42.69
C SER A 745 -4.99 33.32 42.85
N VAL A 746 -5.41 33.93 41.74
CA VAL A 746 -6.62 34.76 41.63
C VAL A 746 -7.64 33.98 40.80
N SER A 747 -8.87 33.98 41.30
CA SER A 747 -10.08 33.34 40.78
C SER A 747 -10.46 33.74 39.35
N ASP A 748 -10.95 32.80 38.55
CA ASP A 748 -12.30 32.90 37.98
C ASP A 748 -12.80 31.61 37.32
N LYS A 749 -14.14 31.55 37.27
CA LYS A 749 -15.04 30.42 37.05
C LYS A 749 -15.08 29.91 35.59
N ASP A 750 -15.71 28.74 35.48
CA ASP A 750 -16.35 28.14 34.30
C ASP A 750 -15.46 27.42 33.27
N GLN A 751 -15.16 26.13 33.54
CA GLN A 751 -15.01 25.11 32.50
C GLN A 751 -15.61 23.78 32.96
N ILE A 752 -16.76 23.40 32.38
CA ILE A 752 -17.27 22.03 32.39
C ILE A 752 -16.42 21.27 31.36
N SER A 753 -15.63 20.30 31.83
CA SER A 753 -14.65 19.58 31.03
C SER A 753 -15.28 18.57 30.05
N ASN A 754 -14.78 18.57 28.81
CA ASN A 754 -15.04 17.64 27.70
C ASN A 754 -14.58 16.18 27.92
N ASN A 755 -14.45 15.70 29.16
CA ASN A 755 -13.77 14.42 29.43
C ASN A 755 -14.66 13.15 29.37
N ASP A 756 -15.99 13.28 29.29
CA ASP A 756 -16.87 12.09 29.25
C ASP A 756 -17.20 11.59 27.84
N MET A 757 -16.70 12.24 26.77
CA MET A 757 -16.95 11.82 25.39
C MET A 757 -15.77 11.06 24.74
N LEU A 758 -14.60 11.02 25.40
CA LEU A 758 -13.38 10.40 24.88
C LEU A 758 -13.27 8.89 25.17
N GLU A 759 -14.04 8.35 26.13
CA GLU A 759 -14.09 6.90 26.38
C GLU A 759 -14.86 6.10 25.31
N LEU A 760 -15.46 6.77 24.32
CA LEU A 760 -16.06 6.12 23.14
C LEU A 760 -15.04 5.79 22.03
N PHE A 761 -13.78 6.23 22.16
CA PHE A 761 -12.76 6.08 21.10
C PHE A 761 -11.79 4.92 21.29
N ASN A 762 -11.86 4.18 22.40
CA ASN A 762 -10.98 3.03 22.65
C ASN A 762 -11.78 1.79 23.05
N THR A 763 -12.45 1.15 22.09
CA THR A 763 -12.81 -0.27 22.19
C THR A 763 -13.06 -0.84 20.79
N ASP A 764 -11.96 -1.23 20.12
CA ASP A 764 -12.01 -2.10 18.95
C ASP A 764 -11.87 -3.55 19.41
N SER A 765 -13.00 -4.24 19.45
CA SER A 765 -13.06 -5.70 19.32
C SER A 765 -14.41 -6.05 18.71
N ASP A 766 -14.39 -6.96 17.75
CA ASP A 766 -15.54 -7.61 17.09
C ASP A 766 -16.26 -6.81 15.98
N GLU A 767 -15.56 -6.60 14.87
CA GLU A 767 -16.18 -6.51 13.54
C GLU A 767 -16.02 -7.87 12.83
N SER A 768 -16.97 -8.77 13.04
CA SER A 768 -17.20 -9.93 12.16
C SER A 768 -18.70 -10.12 11.98
N ASP A 769 -19.22 -9.56 10.87
CA ASP A 769 -20.46 -9.98 10.18
C ASP A 769 -20.84 -8.84 9.20
N PHE A 770 -20.13 -8.70 8.06
CA PHE A 770 -20.67 -7.97 6.90
C PHE A 770 -19.96 -8.41 5.61
N ASP A 771 -20.24 -9.64 5.18
CA ASP A 771 -20.14 -10.03 3.77
C ASP A 771 -21.41 -10.82 3.44
N GLY A 772 -22.29 -10.20 2.65
CA GLY A 772 -23.52 -10.78 2.16
C GLY A 772 -24.78 -9.96 2.45
N PHE A 773 -24.92 -8.80 1.80
CA PHE A 773 -26.17 -8.33 1.19
C PHE A 773 -25.90 -7.23 0.17
#